data_AF-A0A0G1DIP3-F1
#
_entry.id   AF-A0A0G1DIP3-F1
#
_cell.length_a   1.000
_cell.length_b   1.000
_cell.length_c   1.000
_cell.angle_alpha   90.00
_cell.angle_beta   90.00
_cell.angle_gamma   90.00
#
_symmetry.space_group_name_H-M   'P 1'
#
loop_
_entity.id
_entity.type
_entity.pdbx_description
1 polymer ?
#
loop_
_entity_poly.entity_id
_entity_poly.type
_entity_poly.pdbx_seq_one_letter_code
_entity_poly.pdbx_strand_id
1 'polypeptide(L)'
;MMDKLPKKKLYILLSLVLILLVALLFSLFKQKQNPADIMTEQLFTDSESDTASRQQTRLTSPVMTFSELSGNYSGTAVPNSVKVYNFRTNYSIPYLASVAQKFDLNQNKSEGNTVIFYNTEDPENAGYLKFQTNSGNYELVSYRDYSLPGGAGSEKEFVRNYLLDLGLIDETVECPVTYSRNDINGYIFVECHRDFVKAGLPILNFSGLLNVSNETRLNQLQPGMTDSLTPEQPEIVNTSTGEDGRMRPDDFNTVTVALGGGQGMRITSNLKLIDSELSYGAENLINPDEAYLQMTSGMANLSIIVPDNTENIAWEEIFPENRADNLRAEVTDYILTYLENPASNKMIEPMYVLKGNAVTKSGFNTTFIMAVPALNNRQVFAGEVAGVTEAPALDDESLKLGTFNPDQAGTVTNASPCVPSESQLAPIITLSGYGDVGKFTINNQNQKRANNWFLIPATVEPLPEINAVIAEFDSLVIDEKGSQDEVRELKMLREEWEDFNFCPLRLTGSSPTLFVYGDESREYTLTIGGSLTYAYPEADGNSWKVRIDGAGLKVGRTKVGSIFYEYRQVEFNQPDSGWTSSRKDLDKLAGKIARQTGLNQAETVKLNFELELAASKVNAEKLLVSPIDNRELETKLPLTVSPEVGTARYHFTVTAFVKDLPEPQLKPLVRSSEMVVEVGAVAR
;
A
#
# COMPACT_ATOMS: atom_id res chain seq x y z
N MET A 1 -54.94 37.84 -49.43
CA MET A 1 -54.46 37.69 -50.82
C MET A 1 -53.00 37.27 -50.74
N MET A 2 -52.71 35.96 -50.65
CA MET A 2 -51.34 35.44 -50.64
C MET A 2 -51.01 35.02 -52.06
N ASP A 3 -50.20 35.81 -52.76
CA ASP A 3 -49.69 35.40 -54.07
C ASP A 3 -48.85 34.14 -53.92
N LYS A 4 -49.15 33.14 -54.75
CA LYS A 4 -48.43 31.87 -54.78
C LYS A 4 -46.98 32.15 -55.18
N LEU A 5 -46.07 32.16 -54.21
CA LEU A 5 -44.63 32.23 -54.49
C LEU A 5 -44.30 31.13 -55.50
N PRO A 6 -43.81 31.47 -56.71
CA PRO A 6 -43.63 30.48 -57.76
C PRO A 6 -42.63 29.43 -57.28
N LYS A 7 -42.94 28.13 -57.46
CA LYS A 7 -42.20 27.01 -56.83
C LYS A 7 -40.68 27.12 -56.95
N LYS A 8 -40.15 27.66 -58.07
CA LYS A 8 -38.72 27.98 -58.25
C LYS A 8 -38.14 28.89 -57.15
N LYS A 9 -38.83 29.96 -56.75
CA LYS A 9 -38.38 30.85 -55.66
C LYS A 9 -38.37 30.14 -54.30
N LEU A 10 -39.33 29.23 -54.06
CA LEU A 10 -39.36 28.42 -52.83
C LEU A 10 -38.17 27.46 -52.75
N TYR A 11 -37.83 26.78 -53.86
CA TYR A 11 -36.64 25.91 -53.90
C TYR A 11 -35.33 26.69 -53.72
N ILE A 12 -35.19 27.87 -54.33
CA ILE A 12 -34.01 28.74 -54.14
C ILE A 12 -33.88 29.18 -52.68
N LEU A 13 -35.00 29.54 -52.03
CA LEU A 13 -35.00 29.92 -50.61
C LEU A 13 -34.61 28.73 -49.71
N LEU A 14 -35.14 27.54 -49.99
CA LEU A 14 -34.78 26.31 -49.26
C LEU A 14 -33.31 25.93 -49.45
N SER A 15 -32.74 26.05 -50.66
CA SER A 15 -31.32 25.81 -50.88
C SER A 15 -30.44 26.82 -50.15
N LEU A 16 -30.85 28.11 -50.09
CA LEU A 16 -30.15 29.13 -49.33
C LEU A 16 -30.15 28.83 -47.83
N VAL A 17 -31.31 28.46 -47.27
CA VAL A 17 -31.43 28.05 -45.85
C VAL A 17 -30.59 26.80 -45.56
N LEU A 18 -30.55 25.82 -46.47
CA LEU A 18 -29.73 24.62 -46.30
C LEU A 18 -28.22 24.94 -46.34
N ILE A 19 -27.78 25.80 -47.25
CA ILE A 19 -26.38 26.27 -47.31
C ILE A 19 -26.02 27.04 -46.03
N LEU A 20 -26.92 27.88 -45.51
CA LEU A 20 -26.72 28.61 -44.25
C LEU A 20 -26.63 27.66 -43.05
N LEU A 21 -27.45 26.62 -42.98
CA LEU A 21 -27.38 25.57 -41.96
C LEU A 21 -26.08 24.75 -42.04
N VAL A 22 -25.63 24.40 -43.24
CA VAL A 22 -24.35 23.70 -43.44
C VAL A 22 -23.16 24.58 -43.07
N ALA A 23 -23.21 25.88 -43.40
CA ALA A 23 -22.19 26.85 -42.98
C ALA A 23 -22.19 27.05 -41.45
N LEU A 24 -23.35 27.08 -40.81
CA LEU A 24 -23.47 27.15 -39.34
C LEU A 24 -22.91 25.88 -38.67
N LEU A 25 -23.19 24.70 -39.22
CA LEU A 25 -22.59 23.44 -38.79
C LEU A 25 -21.07 23.44 -38.93
N PHE A 26 -20.53 23.90 -40.07
CA PHE A 26 -19.08 24.05 -40.24
C PHE A 26 -18.47 25.08 -39.29
N SER A 27 -19.19 26.15 -38.95
CA SER A 27 -18.77 27.12 -37.92
C SER A 27 -18.68 26.47 -36.53
N LEU A 28 -19.68 25.68 -36.16
CA LEU A 28 -19.72 24.97 -34.87
C LEU A 28 -18.63 23.89 -34.78
N PHE A 29 -18.31 23.21 -35.88
CA PHE A 29 -17.19 22.26 -35.93
C PHE A 29 -15.80 22.92 -35.93
N LYS A 30 -15.67 24.21 -36.31
CA LYS A 30 -14.40 24.94 -36.21
C LYS A 30 -14.13 25.55 -34.83
N GLN A 31 -15.11 25.63 -33.94
CA GLN A 31 -14.96 26.26 -32.63
C GLN A 31 -14.58 25.27 -31.53
N LYS A 32 -13.68 24.32 -31.83
CA LYS A 32 -13.09 23.40 -30.84
C LYS A 32 -11.62 23.05 -31.13
N GLN A 33 -10.82 24.07 -31.40
CA GLN A 33 -9.38 24.06 -31.13
C GLN A 33 -9.13 25.03 -29.97
N ASN A 34 -8.59 24.53 -28.86
CA ASN A 34 -8.30 25.35 -27.68
C ASN A 34 -7.11 26.29 -27.98
N PRO A 35 -7.16 27.56 -27.55
CA PRO A 35 -5.97 28.39 -27.41
C PRO A 35 -5.22 27.99 -26.12
N ALA A 36 -4.59 26.81 -26.15
CA ALA A 36 -3.78 26.28 -25.03
C ALA A 36 -2.32 25.95 -25.42
N ASP A 37 -1.97 25.99 -26.71
CA ASP A 37 -0.64 25.63 -27.24
C ASP A 37 0.32 26.82 -27.43
N ILE A 38 0.11 27.94 -26.70
CA ILE A 38 1.01 29.10 -26.76
C ILE A 38 1.20 29.71 -25.35
N MET A 39 1.83 28.95 -24.43
CA MET A 39 2.71 29.43 -23.34
C MET A 39 3.17 28.28 -22.40
N THR A 40 3.69 27.18 -22.94
CA THR A 40 4.42 26.17 -22.14
C THR A 40 5.58 25.53 -22.91
N GLU A 41 6.40 26.35 -23.57
CA GLU A 41 7.56 25.87 -24.34
C GLU A 41 8.77 26.80 -24.15
N GLN A 42 9.24 26.94 -22.90
CA GLN A 42 10.58 27.45 -22.56
C GLN A 42 10.89 27.27 -21.07
N LEU A 43 11.26 26.04 -20.68
CA LEU A 43 12.09 25.64 -19.52
C LEU A 43 11.85 24.16 -19.21
N PHE A 44 12.35 23.27 -20.08
CA PHE A 44 12.77 21.88 -19.79
C PHE A 44 13.34 21.31 -21.10
N THR A 45 14.61 21.57 -21.36
CA THR A 45 15.36 20.83 -22.38
C THR A 45 15.80 19.51 -21.78
N ASP A 46 15.02 18.46 -22.02
CA ASP A 46 15.45 17.10 -21.73
C ASP A 46 16.77 16.81 -22.46
N SER A 47 17.79 16.51 -21.66
CA SER A 47 19.02 15.93 -22.18
C SER A 47 18.81 14.43 -22.23
N GLU A 48 18.61 13.85 -23.41
CA GLU A 48 18.64 12.38 -23.57
C GLU A 48 20.04 11.88 -23.19
N SER A 49 20.23 11.51 -21.92
CA SER A 49 21.41 10.77 -21.49
C SER A 49 21.17 9.29 -21.77
N ASP A 50 21.80 8.81 -22.84
CA ASP A 50 21.78 7.42 -23.28
C ASP A 50 22.54 6.54 -22.26
N THR A 51 21.86 6.17 -21.17
CA THR A 51 22.42 5.38 -20.06
C THR A 51 21.97 3.93 -20.14
N ALA A 52 22.78 3.12 -20.83
CA ALA A 52 22.69 1.67 -20.74
C ALA A 52 22.76 1.23 -19.26
N SER A 53 21.76 0.48 -18.79
CA SER A 53 21.67 0.07 -17.39
C SER A 53 22.82 -0.85 -17.00
N ARG A 54 23.84 -0.27 -16.35
CA ARG A 54 24.78 -1.06 -15.55
C ARG A 54 23.97 -1.71 -14.43
N GLN A 55 23.98 -3.03 -14.36
CA GLN A 55 23.56 -3.73 -13.16
C GLN A 55 24.56 -3.38 -12.04
N GLN A 56 24.21 -2.41 -11.20
CA GLN A 56 24.96 -2.13 -9.98
C GLN A 56 24.79 -3.32 -9.03
N THR A 57 25.90 -3.99 -8.74
CA THR A 57 25.96 -5.05 -7.73
C THR A 57 25.71 -4.44 -6.36
N ARG A 58 24.61 -4.79 -5.69
CA ARG A 58 24.36 -4.35 -4.32
C ARG A 58 25.40 -4.99 -3.39
N LEU A 59 26.28 -4.17 -2.80
CA LEU A 59 27.16 -4.58 -1.70
C LEU A 59 26.40 -4.46 -0.38
N THR A 60 26.45 -5.50 0.44
CA THR A 60 25.95 -5.45 1.82
C THR A 60 26.97 -4.74 2.72
N SER A 61 26.55 -4.20 3.87
CA SER A 61 27.53 -3.59 4.79
C SER A 61 28.50 -4.64 5.36
N PRO A 62 29.80 -4.32 5.57
CA PRO A 62 30.77 -5.28 6.08
C PRO A 62 30.41 -5.82 7.47
N VAL A 63 30.63 -7.12 7.68
CA VAL A 63 30.49 -7.71 9.02
C VAL A 63 31.62 -7.20 9.91
N MET A 64 31.27 -6.53 11.01
CA MET A 64 32.22 -5.97 11.98
C MET A 64 32.55 -6.96 13.11
N THR A 65 33.83 -7.06 13.48
CA THR A 65 34.27 -7.68 14.74
C THR A 65 35.32 -6.80 15.43
N PHE A 66 35.22 -6.67 16.76
CA PHE A 66 36.09 -5.79 17.55
C PHE A 66 37.15 -6.60 18.31
N SER A 67 38.42 -6.16 18.25
CA SER A 67 39.52 -6.67 19.07
C SER A 67 39.75 -5.83 20.34
N GLU A 68 39.43 -4.54 20.26
CA GLU A 68 39.43 -3.59 21.36
C GLU A 68 38.28 -2.61 21.13
N LEU A 69 37.48 -2.35 22.16
CA LEU A 69 36.42 -1.35 22.13
C LEU A 69 36.47 -0.54 23.43
N SER A 70 36.63 0.77 23.28
CA SER A 70 36.81 1.74 24.35
C SER A 70 35.82 2.90 24.20
N GLY A 71 35.78 3.81 25.16
CA GLY A 71 34.83 4.93 25.17
C GLY A 71 33.83 4.84 26.33
N ASN A 72 33.11 5.94 26.59
CA ASN A 72 32.17 6.04 27.71
C ASN A 72 30.73 5.84 27.25
N TYR A 73 30.27 4.60 27.30
CA TYR A 73 28.87 4.21 27.06
C TYR A 73 28.02 4.22 28.35
N SER A 74 28.61 4.53 29.52
CA SER A 74 27.88 4.51 30.78
C SER A 74 27.06 5.80 30.97
N GLY A 75 25.76 5.64 31.22
CA GLY A 75 24.85 6.75 31.56
C GLY A 75 23.91 7.23 30.44
N THR A 76 23.69 6.45 29.38
CA THR A 76 22.60 6.69 28.42
C THR A 76 21.26 6.79 29.17
N ALA A 77 20.59 7.94 29.05
CA ALA A 77 19.36 8.21 29.77
C ALA A 77 18.21 7.38 29.18
N VAL A 78 17.62 6.52 30.02
CA VAL A 78 16.41 5.76 29.70
C VAL A 78 15.21 6.48 30.33
N PRO A 79 14.23 6.98 29.55
CA PRO A 79 13.05 7.62 30.10
C PRO A 79 12.11 6.56 30.72
N ASN A 80 11.26 7.00 31.66
CA ASN A 80 10.30 6.11 32.32
C ASN A 80 9.29 5.45 31.37
N SER A 81 9.08 6.06 30.20
CA SER A 81 8.21 5.55 29.14
C SER A 81 8.72 5.99 27.77
N VAL A 82 8.57 5.12 26.77
CA VAL A 82 8.80 5.40 25.35
C VAL A 82 7.56 5.07 24.55
N LYS A 83 7.50 5.53 23.30
CA LYS A 83 6.40 5.25 22.38
C LYS A 83 6.86 4.40 21.19
N VAL A 84 5.94 3.71 20.57
CA VAL A 84 6.06 3.19 19.20
C VAL A 84 4.98 3.89 18.40
N TYR A 85 5.38 4.52 17.30
CA TYR A 85 4.47 5.27 16.44
C TYR A 85 4.20 4.48 15.17
N ASN A 86 2.94 4.24 14.86
CA ASN A 86 2.52 3.77 13.55
C ASN A 86 2.13 4.99 12.70
N PHE A 87 2.65 5.06 11.48
CA PHE A 87 2.38 6.14 10.55
C PHE A 87 1.25 5.77 9.60
N ARG A 88 0.48 6.77 9.16
CA ARG A 88 -0.54 6.60 8.15
C ARG A 88 0.12 6.36 6.78
N THR A 89 -0.03 5.15 6.25
CA THR A 89 0.49 4.78 4.91
C THR A 89 -0.60 4.51 3.87
N ASN A 90 -1.85 4.89 4.16
CA ASN A 90 -2.95 4.79 3.19
C ASN A 90 -3.96 5.93 3.37
N TYR A 91 -3.85 6.94 2.52
CA TYR A 91 -4.70 8.12 2.53
C TYR A 91 -5.87 7.92 1.57
N SER A 92 -7.08 7.77 2.13
CA SER A 92 -8.27 7.52 1.32
C SER A 92 -8.69 8.76 0.51
N ILE A 93 -9.20 8.57 -0.69
CA ILE A 93 -9.71 9.67 -1.53
C ILE A 93 -10.77 10.52 -0.80
N PRO A 94 -11.73 9.94 -0.01
CA PRO A 94 -12.67 10.75 0.78
C PRO A 94 -12.00 11.62 1.85
N TYR A 95 -10.93 11.14 2.50
CA TYR A 95 -10.15 11.95 3.44
C TYR A 95 -9.43 13.10 2.70
N LEU A 96 -8.75 12.80 1.60
CA LEU A 96 -8.05 13.82 0.81
C LEU A 96 -9.02 14.83 0.17
N ALA A 97 -10.24 14.40 -0.19
CA ALA A 97 -11.30 15.27 -0.65
C ALA A 97 -11.80 16.21 0.45
N SER A 98 -11.87 15.77 1.71
CA SER A 98 -12.27 16.65 2.83
C SER A 98 -11.17 17.66 3.17
N VAL A 99 -9.89 17.33 2.96
CA VAL A 99 -8.79 18.30 3.02
C VAL A 99 -8.87 19.29 1.85
N ALA A 100 -9.02 18.79 0.62
CA ALA A 100 -9.12 19.60 -0.60
C ALA A 100 -10.31 20.58 -0.58
N GLN A 101 -11.45 20.18 0.01
CA GLN A 101 -12.62 21.04 0.22
C GLN A 101 -12.34 22.24 1.13
N LYS A 102 -11.39 22.17 2.07
CA LYS A 102 -10.97 23.33 2.89
C LYS A 102 -10.24 24.41 2.08
N PHE A 103 -9.88 24.09 0.84
CA PHE A 103 -9.23 24.97 -0.14
C PHE A 103 -10.10 25.23 -1.38
N ASP A 104 -11.39 24.88 -1.35
CA ASP A 104 -12.32 25.00 -2.47
C ASP A 104 -11.86 24.29 -3.76
N LEU A 105 -11.02 23.25 -3.62
CA LEU A 105 -10.51 22.42 -4.72
C LEU A 105 -11.55 21.34 -5.10
N ASN A 106 -12.41 21.68 -6.05
CA ASN A 106 -13.64 20.94 -6.37
C ASN A 106 -13.48 19.87 -7.46
N GLN A 107 -12.41 19.88 -8.25
CA GLN A 107 -12.10 18.85 -9.24
C GLN A 107 -11.03 17.90 -8.73
N ASN A 108 -10.96 16.67 -9.27
CA ASN A 108 -9.89 15.73 -8.97
C ASN A 108 -9.53 14.80 -10.13
N LYS A 109 -8.29 14.31 -10.11
CA LYS A 109 -7.72 13.28 -10.99
C LYS A 109 -6.88 12.32 -10.15
N SER A 110 -6.74 11.06 -10.58
CA SER A 110 -5.88 10.08 -9.92
C SER A 110 -5.01 9.34 -10.94
N GLU A 111 -3.74 9.16 -10.62
CA GLU A 111 -2.73 8.49 -11.44
C GLU A 111 -1.83 7.63 -10.53
N GLY A 112 -2.01 6.31 -10.59
CA GLY A 112 -1.31 5.37 -9.69
C GLY A 112 -1.59 5.71 -8.21
N ASN A 113 -0.51 5.93 -7.45
CA ASN A 113 -0.59 6.32 -6.04
C ASN A 113 -0.69 7.86 -5.85
N THR A 114 -0.84 8.66 -6.90
CA THR A 114 -0.99 10.12 -6.78
C THR A 114 -2.43 10.54 -7.04
N VAL A 115 -2.97 11.41 -6.21
CA VAL A 115 -4.24 12.11 -6.42
C VAL A 115 -3.96 13.60 -6.52
N ILE A 116 -4.58 14.28 -7.48
CA ILE A 116 -4.49 15.73 -7.66
C ILE A 116 -5.91 16.28 -7.55
N PHE A 117 -6.16 17.08 -6.52
CA PHE A 117 -7.34 17.95 -6.44
C PHE A 117 -6.98 19.32 -6.99
N TYR A 118 -7.90 19.98 -7.68
CA TYR A 118 -7.64 21.29 -8.28
C TYR A 118 -8.91 22.10 -8.49
N ASN A 119 -8.75 23.42 -8.65
CA ASN A 119 -9.79 24.33 -9.13
C ASN A 119 -9.17 25.29 -10.15
N THR A 120 -9.77 25.35 -11.34
CA THR A 120 -9.38 26.24 -12.45
C THR A 120 -10.54 27.11 -12.93
N GLU A 121 -11.70 27.02 -12.29
CA GLU A 121 -12.93 27.71 -12.71
C GLU A 121 -13.15 29.01 -11.93
N ASP A 122 -12.66 29.06 -10.68
CA ASP A 122 -12.71 30.24 -9.82
C ASP A 122 -11.29 30.84 -9.67
N PRO A 123 -11.01 32.04 -10.23
CA PRO A 123 -9.72 32.69 -10.09
C PRO A 123 -9.33 33.07 -8.65
N GLU A 124 -10.30 33.31 -7.76
CA GLU A 124 -10.03 33.69 -6.36
C GLU A 124 -9.68 32.49 -5.48
N ASN A 125 -10.09 31.29 -5.91
CA ASN A 125 -9.84 30.00 -5.23
C ASN A 125 -9.08 29.02 -6.13
N ALA A 126 -8.35 29.52 -7.12
CA ALA A 126 -7.56 28.70 -8.03
C ALA A 126 -6.40 28.04 -7.27
N GLY A 127 -6.06 26.81 -7.65
CA GLY A 127 -4.98 26.06 -7.01
C GLY A 127 -5.04 24.56 -7.26
N TYR A 128 -4.12 23.84 -6.60
CA TYR A 128 -4.11 22.38 -6.57
C TYR A 128 -3.52 21.82 -5.27
N LEU A 129 -3.94 20.60 -4.93
CA LEU A 129 -3.35 19.73 -3.91
C LEU A 129 -2.98 18.41 -4.60
N LYS A 130 -1.68 18.18 -4.76
CA LYS A 130 -1.10 16.91 -5.22
C LYS A 130 -0.70 16.11 -3.99
N PHE A 131 -1.16 14.86 -3.89
CA PHE A 131 -1.00 14.04 -2.70
C PHE A 131 -0.64 12.59 -3.08
N GLN A 132 0.40 12.04 -2.46
CA GLN A 132 0.79 10.64 -2.61
C GLN A 132 0.10 9.77 -1.55
N THR A 133 -0.81 8.89 -1.99
CA THR A 133 -1.70 8.12 -1.10
C THR A 133 -1.00 7.06 -0.26
N ASN A 134 0.21 6.66 -0.64
CA ASN A 134 1.01 5.62 0.02
C ASN A 134 2.09 6.16 0.97
N SER A 135 2.65 7.34 0.70
CA SER A 135 3.72 7.95 1.52
C SER A 135 3.21 9.02 2.47
N GLY A 136 2.11 9.71 2.12
CA GLY A 136 1.67 10.93 2.81
C GLY A 136 2.24 12.22 2.24
N ASN A 137 3.19 12.15 1.31
CA ASN A 137 3.84 13.34 0.76
C ASN A 137 2.84 14.18 -0.03
N TYR A 138 2.88 15.50 0.16
CA TYR A 138 1.94 16.41 -0.50
C TYR A 138 2.55 17.75 -0.91
N GLU A 139 1.98 18.32 -1.97
CA GLU A 139 2.25 19.65 -2.47
C GLU A 139 0.92 20.37 -2.66
N LEU A 140 0.77 21.53 -2.02
CA LEU A 140 -0.35 22.45 -2.19
C LEU A 140 0.16 23.74 -2.83
N VAL A 141 -0.56 24.24 -3.83
CA VAL A 141 -0.47 25.63 -4.28
C VAL A 141 -1.89 26.21 -4.25
N SER A 142 -2.08 27.30 -3.51
CA SER A 142 -3.31 28.09 -3.52
C SER A 142 -2.98 29.51 -3.95
N TYR A 143 -3.68 30.04 -4.96
CA TYR A 143 -3.50 31.42 -5.45
C TYR A 143 -4.33 32.46 -4.68
N ARG A 144 -5.10 32.03 -3.68
CA ARG A 144 -5.88 32.90 -2.80
C ARG A 144 -4.96 33.75 -1.91
N ASP A 145 -5.25 35.04 -1.77
CA ASP A 145 -4.56 35.89 -0.81
C ASP A 145 -4.89 35.48 0.64
N TYR A 146 -3.85 35.07 1.37
CA TYR A 146 -3.91 34.83 2.81
C TYR A 146 -3.35 36.04 3.57
N SER A 147 -4.20 36.70 4.34
CA SER A 147 -3.76 37.74 5.28
C SER A 147 -2.95 37.10 6.41
N LEU A 148 -1.64 37.35 6.43
CA LEU A 148 -0.79 37.02 7.57
C LEU A 148 -1.34 37.68 8.86
N PRO A 149 -1.32 36.99 10.00
CA PRO A 149 -1.61 37.64 11.27
C PRO A 149 -0.58 38.76 11.56
N GLY A 150 -1.06 39.83 12.18
CA GLY A 150 -0.23 40.99 12.47
C GLY A 150 0.64 40.79 13.71
N GLY A 151 1.90 40.40 13.53
CA GLY A 151 2.91 40.40 14.59
C GLY A 151 4.12 39.53 14.26
N ALA A 152 5.34 40.01 14.55
CA ALA A 152 6.56 39.24 14.31
C ALA A 152 6.58 37.97 15.17
N GLY A 153 6.75 36.81 14.54
CA GLY A 153 6.71 35.49 15.18
C GLY A 153 5.31 34.86 15.21
N SER A 154 4.25 35.60 14.84
CA SER A 154 2.89 35.03 14.72
C SER A 154 2.75 34.09 13.54
N GLU A 155 3.65 34.17 12.55
CA GLU A 155 3.66 33.33 11.35
C GLU A 155 3.88 31.85 11.69
N LYS A 156 4.75 31.56 12.68
CA LYS A 156 5.06 30.19 13.14
C LYS A 156 3.85 29.52 13.78
N GLU A 157 3.23 30.20 14.75
CA GLU A 157 2.05 29.71 15.45
C GLU A 157 0.84 29.63 14.51
N PHE A 158 0.67 30.60 13.62
CA PHE A 158 -0.36 30.59 12.58
C PHE A 158 -0.22 29.39 11.65
N VAL A 159 0.96 29.15 11.07
CA VAL A 159 1.19 28.01 10.18
C VAL A 159 0.96 26.70 10.90
N ARG A 160 1.50 26.55 12.12
CA ARG A 160 1.30 25.35 12.93
C ARG A 160 -0.20 25.06 13.13
N ASN A 161 -0.93 26.03 13.66
CA ASN A 161 -2.35 25.85 13.98
C ASN A 161 -3.19 25.66 12.72
N TYR A 162 -2.87 26.36 11.63
CA TYR A 162 -3.54 26.20 10.34
C TYR A 162 -3.33 24.80 9.74
N LEU A 163 -2.10 24.29 9.72
CA LEU A 163 -1.79 22.93 9.28
C LEU A 163 -2.48 21.87 10.15
N LEU A 164 -2.57 22.11 11.46
CA LEU A 164 -3.22 21.22 12.42
C LEU A 164 -4.74 21.19 12.22
N ASP A 165 -5.39 22.34 12.05
CA ASP A 165 -6.81 22.48 11.71
C ASP A 165 -7.17 21.84 10.36
N LEU A 166 -6.22 21.87 9.41
CA LEU A 166 -6.34 21.15 8.15
C LEU A 166 -6.25 19.63 8.32
N GLY A 167 -5.56 19.15 9.36
CA GLY A 167 -5.21 17.74 9.57
C GLY A 167 -3.99 17.29 8.76
N LEU A 168 -3.13 18.23 8.38
CA LEU A 168 -1.91 18.01 7.59
C LEU A 168 -0.64 17.88 8.44
N ILE A 169 -0.74 18.12 9.75
CA ILE A 169 0.25 17.78 10.77
C ILE A 169 -0.47 17.15 11.99
N ASP A 170 0.30 16.61 12.92
CA ASP A 170 -0.18 16.17 14.24
C ASP A 170 0.46 16.98 15.38
N GLU A 171 0.00 16.78 16.61
CA GLU A 171 0.41 17.59 17.77
C GLU A 171 1.89 17.49 18.15
N THR A 172 2.62 16.48 17.65
CA THR A 172 4.07 16.36 17.85
C THR A 172 4.89 17.30 16.96
N VAL A 173 4.26 17.97 15.99
CA VAL A 173 4.91 18.90 15.07
C VAL A 173 4.91 20.33 15.62
N GLU A 174 6.02 21.02 15.43
CA GLU A 174 6.24 22.43 15.72
C GLU A 174 6.82 23.15 14.51
N CYS A 175 6.71 24.48 14.46
CA CYS A 175 7.24 25.31 13.38
C CYS A 175 8.39 26.22 13.86
N PRO A 176 9.58 25.65 14.18
CA PRO A 176 10.64 26.38 14.88
C PRO A 176 11.35 27.44 14.03
N VAL A 177 11.35 27.34 12.69
CA VAL A 177 12.16 28.22 11.82
C VAL A 177 11.30 29.05 10.86
N THR A 178 11.74 30.28 10.63
CA THR A 178 11.29 31.16 9.54
C THR A 178 12.50 31.70 8.79
N TYR A 179 12.39 31.89 7.48
CA TYR A 179 13.43 32.51 6.64
C TYR A 179 12.84 33.24 5.42
N SER A 180 13.70 33.90 4.66
CA SER A 180 13.37 34.55 3.38
C SER A 180 14.36 34.12 2.30
N ARG A 181 14.00 34.36 1.04
CA ARG A 181 14.83 34.02 -0.13
C ARG A 181 14.97 35.21 -1.06
N ASN A 182 16.21 35.58 -1.39
CA ASN A 182 16.51 36.70 -2.29
C ASN A 182 16.10 36.43 -3.74
N ASP A 183 16.08 35.15 -4.15
CA ASP A 183 15.60 34.70 -5.46
C ASP A 183 14.07 34.58 -5.54
N ILE A 184 13.37 34.50 -4.40
CA ILE A 184 11.91 34.38 -4.30
C ILE A 184 11.34 35.53 -3.45
N ASN A 185 11.36 36.73 -4.04
CA ASN A 185 10.97 37.97 -3.37
C ASN A 185 9.50 37.99 -2.91
N GLY A 186 9.27 38.56 -1.73
CA GLY A 186 7.92 38.79 -1.18
C GLY A 186 7.31 37.61 -0.42
N TYR A 187 8.02 36.49 -0.28
CA TYR A 187 7.59 35.34 0.52
C TYR A 187 8.38 35.22 1.83
N ILE A 188 7.66 34.84 2.89
CA ILE A 188 8.23 34.31 4.13
C ILE A 188 8.05 32.80 4.10
N PHE A 189 9.13 32.06 4.36
CA PHE A 189 9.11 30.61 4.47
C PHE A 189 9.05 30.23 5.95
N VAL A 190 8.24 29.23 6.28
CA VAL A 190 8.09 28.64 7.62
C VAL A 190 8.38 27.16 7.52
N GLU A 191 9.29 26.66 8.34
CA GLU A 191 9.65 25.24 8.41
C GLU A 191 9.05 24.63 9.68
N CYS A 192 8.39 23.49 9.50
CA CYS A 192 7.81 22.72 10.60
C CYS A 192 8.37 21.30 10.60
N HIS A 193 8.77 20.85 11.79
CA HIS A 193 9.37 19.53 12.01
C HIS A 193 8.73 18.84 13.21
N ARG A 194 8.83 17.51 13.28
CA ARG A 194 8.44 16.75 14.47
C ARG A 194 9.40 17.06 15.63
N ASP A 195 8.88 17.64 16.70
CA ASP A 195 9.63 18.03 17.89
C ASP A 195 10.04 16.79 18.70
N PHE A 196 11.34 16.70 19.03
CA PHE A 196 11.92 15.56 19.73
C PHE A 196 11.42 15.41 21.19
N VAL A 197 11.06 16.52 21.85
CA VAL A 197 10.55 16.47 23.23
C VAL A 197 9.11 15.93 23.24
N LYS A 198 8.29 16.36 22.28
CA LYS A 198 6.91 15.86 22.07
C LYS A 198 6.87 14.42 21.55
N ALA A 199 7.84 14.02 20.73
CA ALA A 199 8.05 12.62 20.32
C ALA A 199 8.58 11.73 21.47
N GLY A 200 9.16 12.34 22.50
CA GLY A 200 9.72 11.67 23.69
C GLY A 200 11.14 11.13 23.53
N LEU A 201 11.66 11.04 22.30
CA LEU A 201 13.06 10.76 21.96
C LEU A 201 13.43 11.51 20.67
N PRO A 202 14.72 11.74 20.38
CA PRO A 202 15.18 12.19 19.07
C PRO A 202 14.70 11.26 17.96
N ILE A 203 14.55 11.80 16.74
CA ILE A 203 14.28 11.01 15.54
C ILE A 203 15.41 11.29 14.56
N LEU A 204 16.23 10.28 14.29
CA LEU A 204 17.47 10.42 13.54
C LEU A 204 17.44 9.49 12.32
N ASN A 205 18.03 9.90 11.21
CA ASN A 205 18.26 9.00 10.08
C ASN A 205 19.59 8.25 10.25
N PHE A 206 19.55 6.93 10.12
CA PHE A 206 20.69 6.08 10.46
C PHE A 206 21.94 6.34 9.60
N SER A 207 21.82 6.56 8.29
CA SER A 207 22.99 6.85 7.43
C SER A 207 23.47 8.29 7.56
N GLY A 208 22.56 9.25 7.79
CA GLY A 208 22.91 10.66 8.04
C GLY A 208 23.82 10.86 9.26
N LEU A 209 23.82 9.92 10.23
CA LEU A 209 24.72 9.94 11.38
C LEU A 209 26.21 9.85 11.03
N LEU A 210 26.57 9.33 9.85
CA LEU A 210 27.97 9.31 9.38
C LEU A 210 28.55 10.72 9.25
N ASN A 211 27.69 11.66 8.88
CA ASN A 211 28.08 13.01 8.52
C ASN A 211 28.02 14.01 9.68
N VAL A 212 27.44 13.64 10.81
CA VAL A 212 27.52 14.41 12.05
C VAL A 212 28.98 14.44 12.53
N SER A 213 29.51 15.61 12.90
CA SER A 213 30.86 15.71 13.46
C SER A 213 31.03 14.83 14.70
N ASN A 214 32.21 14.24 14.87
CA ASN A 214 32.58 13.48 16.09
C ASN A 214 32.66 14.36 17.35
N GLU A 215 32.68 15.69 17.21
CA GLU A 215 32.60 16.63 18.33
C GLU A 215 31.15 16.91 18.78
N THR A 216 30.17 16.66 17.91
CA THR A 216 28.75 16.91 18.15
C THR A 216 28.08 15.67 18.73
N ARG A 217 27.45 15.78 19.90
CA ARG A 217 26.70 14.66 20.47
C ARG A 217 25.35 14.49 19.80
N LEU A 218 24.92 13.24 19.60
CA LEU A 218 23.64 12.89 19.00
C LEU A 218 22.45 13.43 19.81
N ASN A 219 22.60 13.58 21.12
CA ASN A 219 21.59 14.18 21.99
C ASN A 219 21.54 15.72 21.98
N GLN A 220 22.44 16.38 21.24
CA GLN A 220 22.46 17.82 21.02
C GLN A 220 21.85 18.21 19.66
N LEU A 221 21.57 17.23 18.80
CA LEU A 221 20.91 17.46 17.50
C LEU A 221 19.48 17.98 17.70
N GLN A 222 19.08 18.93 16.86
CA GLN A 222 17.77 19.57 16.89
C GLN A 222 17.16 19.60 15.48
N PRO A 223 15.84 19.43 15.32
CA PRO A 223 15.18 19.55 14.02
C PRO A 223 15.36 20.95 13.43
N GLY A 224 15.63 21.04 12.12
CA GLY A 224 15.72 22.32 11.40
C GLY A 224 16.95 23.17 11.74
N MET A 225 17.97 22.63 12.39
CA MET A 225 19.26 23.30 12.58
C MET A 225 20.26 22.86 11.51
N THR A 226 21.18 23.76 11.17
CA THR A 226 22.30 23.52 10.25
C THR A 226 23.63 23.53 11.01
N ASP A 227 24.72 23.18 10.33
CA ASP A 227 26.07 23.26 10.88
C ASP A 227 27.08 23.87 9.89
N SER A 228 28.35 23.92 10.28
CA SER A 228 29.43 24.45 9.43
C SER A 228 29.71 23.62 8.17
N LEU A 229 29.24 22.37 8.12
CA LEU A 229 29.43 21.40 7.03
C LEU A 229 28.22 21.31 6.10
N THR A 230 27.11 21.98 6.44
CA THR A 230 25.89 22.07 5.61
C THR A 230 26.18 22.89 4.35
N PRO A 231 25.75 22.46 3.14
CA PRO A 231 26.02 23.18 1.89
C PRO A 231 25.64 24.67 1.92
N GLU A 232 26.43 25.50 1.21
CA GLU A 232 26.14 26.93 1.07
C GLU A 232 24.97 27.17 0.08
N GLN A 233 24.02 28.01 0.49
CA GLN A 233 22.91 28.50 -0.34
C GLN A 233 22.71 30.01 -0.09
N PRO A 234 23.48 30.89 -0.75
CA PRO A 234 23.54 32.33 -0.46
C PRO A 234 22.22 33.10 -0.63
N GLU A 235 21.23 32.52 -1.30
CA GLU A 235 19.91 33.12 -1.49
C GLU A 235 19.09 33.15 -0.20
N ILE A 236 19.41 32.29 0.78
CA ILE A 236 18.68 32.14 2.04
C ILE A 236 19.16 33.17 3.05
N VAL A 237 18.23 33.99 3.53
CA VAL A 237 18.49 35.15 4.40
C VAL A 237 17.40 35.35 5.44
N ASN A 238 17.69 36.14 6.48
CA ASN A 238 16.77 36.45 7.58
C ASN A 238 16.24 35.20 8.30
N THR A 239 17.08 34.16 8.40
CA THR A 239 16.76 32.94 9.15
C THR A 239 16.58 33.27 10.64
N SER A 240 15.54 32.73 11.28
CA SER A 240 15.30 32.97 12.71
C SER A 240 16.31 32.27 13.63
N THR A 241 17.12 31.38 13.09
CA THR A 241 18.22 30.68 13.76
C THR A 241 19.56 31.43 13.63
N GLY A 242 19.68 32.39 12.70
CA GLY A 242 20.91 33.14 12.43
C GLY A 242 21.90 32.41 11.48
N GLU A 243 21.41 31.43 10.72
CA GLU A 243 22.12 30.52 9.84
C GLU A 243 21.97 30.93 8.36
N ASP A 244 22.08 32.23 8.06
CA ASP A 244 21.94 32.76 6.70
C ASP A 244 23.02 32.18 5.77
N GLY A 245 22.65 31.97 4.50
CA GLY A 245 23.54 31.43 3.47
C GLY A 245 23.77 29.92 3.52
N ARG A 246 22.99 29.15 4.29
CA ARG A 246 23.04 27.67 4.34
C ARG A 246 21.79 27.05 3.76
N MET A 247 21.94 25.91 3.09
CA MET A 247 20.83 25.08 2.64
C MET A 247 20.00 24.61 3.86
N ARG A 248 18.68 24.54 3.71
CA ARG A 248 17.77 24.19 4.80
C ARG A 248 17.47 22.68 4.79
N PRO A 249 17.38 22.00 5.95
CA PRO A 249 17.02 20.59 6.00
C PRO A 249 15.55 20.38 5.58
N ASP A 250 15.30 19.78 4.42
CA ASP A 250 13.97 19.50 3.88
C ASP A 250 13.63 18.00 3.86
N ASP A 251 14.41 17.19 4.56
CA ASP A 251 14.67 15.79 4.22
C ASP A 251 13.62 14.77 4.70
N PHE A 252 13.10 14.97 5.92
CA PHE A 252 12.11 14.08 6.54
C PHE A 252 11.35 14.78 7.66
N ASN A 253 10.07 14.41 7.82
CA ASN A 253 9.17 14.98 8.82
C ASN A 253 9.03 16.50 8.72
N THR A 254 9.25 17.04 7.53
CA THR A 254 9.24 18.48 7.27
C THR A 254 7.94 18.88 6.56
N VAL A 255 7.43 20.04 6.96
CA VAL A 255 6.46 20.83 6.18
C VAL A 255 7.09 22.20 5.96
N THR A 256 7.25 22.60 4.71
CA THR A 256 7.70 23.95 4.34
C THR A 256 6.53 24.72 3.78
N VAL A 257 6.20 25.85 4.38
CA VAL A 257 5.11 26.74 3.97
C VAL A 257 5.68 28.07 3.51
N ALA A 258 5.43 28.45 2.27
CA ALA A 258 5.73 29.78 1.74
C ALA A 258 4.46 30.65 1.75
N LEU A 259 4.55 31.82 2.38
CA LEU A 259 3.45 32.77 2.55
C LEU A 259 3.83 34.12 1.91
N GLY A 260 3.02 34.62 0.96
CA GLY A 260 3.13 35.99 0.48
C GLY A 260 3.13 36.14 -1.04
N GLY A 261 3.93 37.08 -1.55
CA GLY A 261 4.15 37.29 -2.99
C GLY A 261 2.96 37.78 -3.84
N GLY A 262 1.77 37.96 -3.26
CA GLY A 262 0.55 38.30 -4.01
C GLY A 262 0.06 37.18 -4.94
N GLN A 263 0.46 35.94 -4.65
CA GLN A 263 0.05 34.73 -5.38
C GLN A 263 -0.26 33.58 -4.40
N GLY A 264 -0.62 33.93 -3.17
CA GLY A 264 -1.11 33.02 -2.14
C GLY A 264 -0.07 32.19 -1.40
N MET A 265 -0.38 30.91 -1.19
CA MET A 265 0.32 30.02 -0.25
C MET A 265 0.75 28.73 -0.95
N ARG A 266 2.02 28.35 -0.74
CA ARG A 266 2.56 27.05 -1.18
C ARG A 266 2.96 26.22 0.03
N ILE A 267 2.64 24.94 0.02
CA ILE A 267 3.05 23.97 1.04
C ILE A 267 3.68 22.78 0.36
N THR A 268 4.83 22.32 0.85
CA THR A 268 5.48 21.07 0.44
C THR A 268 5.81 20.24 1.66
N SER A 269 5.55 18.93 1.63
CA SER A 269 5.78 18.07 2.78
C SER A 269 6.13 16.61 2.44
N ASN A 270 7.00 16.06 3.28
CA ASN A 270 7.31 14.63 3.44
C ASN A 270 7.01 14.14 4.87
N LEU A 271 6.12 14.84 5.60
CA LEU A 271 5.74 14.48 6.96
C LEU A 271 4.84 13.24 6.97
N LYS A 272 5.31 12.20 7.66
CA LYS A 272 4.50 11.02 7.97
C LYS A 272 3.60 11.33 9.17
N LEU A 273 2.28 11.39 8.96
CA LEU A 273 1.31 11.58 10.06
C LEU A 273 1.27 10.35 10.97
N ILE A 274 1.24 10.58 12.28
CA ILE A 274 0.98 9.52 13.27
C ILE A 274 -0.49 9.09 13.14
N ASP A 275 -0.73 7.78 13.00
CA ASP A 275 -2.06 7.17 12.92
C ASP A 275 -2.45 6.53 14.26
N SER A 276 -1.48 5.90 14.94
CA SER A 276 -1.62 5.41 16.32
C SER A 276 -0.28 5.42 17.07
N GLU A 277 -0.35 5.48 18.40
CA GLU A 277 0.80 5.36 19.29
C GLU A 277 0.58 4.28 20.35
N LEU A 278 1.63 3.53 20.67
CA LEU A 278 1.66 2.53 21.73
C LEU A 278 2.73 2.95 22.76
N SER A 279 2.35 3.09 24.03
CA SER A 279 3.28 3.47 25.09
C SER A 279 3.81 2.23 25.82
N TYR A 280 5.10 2.22 26.10
CA TYR A 280 5.81 1.15 26.82
C TYR A 280 6.55 1.73 28.02
N GLY A 281 6.60 0.99 29.13
CA GLY A 281 7.35 1.36 30.32
C GLY A 281 8.83 1.01 30.19
N ALA A 282 9.68 1.60 31.03
CA ALA A 282 11.12 1.31 31.05
C ALA A 282 11.43 -0.18 31.31
N GLU A 283 10.54 -0.90 31.99
CA GLU A 283 10.62 -2.36 32.21
C GLU A 283 10.43 -3.20 30.93
N ASN A 284 9.92 -2.59 29.85
CA ASN A 284 9.81 -3.24 28.54
C ASN A 284 11.08 -3.09 27.70
N LEU A 285 12.07 -2.33 28.17
CA LEU A 285 13.30 -2.06 27.43
C LEU A 285 14.45 -2.99 27.82
N ILE A 286 15.30 -3.37 26.87
CA ILE A 286 16.63 -3.90 27.18
C ILE A 286 17.42 -2.80 27.90
N ASN A 287 18.25 -3.19 28.85
CA ASN A 287 19.11 -2.22 29.54
C ASN A 287 20.25 -1.77 28.61
N PRO A 288 20.84 -0.57 28.81
CA PRO A 288 21.87 -0.05 27.93
C PRO A 288 23.13 -0.92 27.83
N ASP A 289 23.50 -1.66 28.88
CA ASP A 289 24.68 -2.55 28.87
C ASP A 289 24.42 -3.81 28.02
N GLU A 290 23.18 -4.33 28.05
CA GLU A 290 22.73 -5.45 27.22
C GLU A 290 22.64 -5.07 25.74
N ALA A 291 22.08 -3.91 25.41
CA ALA A 291 22.06 -3.38 24.05
C ALA A 291 23.48 -3.19 23.48
N TYR A 292 24.40 -2.66 24.29
CA TYR A 292 25.82 -2.57 23.96
C TYR A 292 26.44 -3.95 23.70
N LEU A 293 26.16 -4.94 24.56
CA LEU A 293 26.63 -6.31 24.38
C LEU A 293 26.06 -6.96 23.10
N GLN A 294 24.80 -6.72 22.75
CA GLN A 294 24.21 -7.22 21.51
C GLN A 294 24.91 -6.65 20.27
N MET A 295 25.09 -5.33 20.19
CA MET A 295 25.79 -4.72 19.06
C MET A 295 27.23 -5.24 18.92
N THR A 296 27.96 -5.31 20.03
CA THR A 296 29.39 -5.66 20.04
C THR A 296 29.68 -7.15 19.87
N SER A 297 28.70 -8.01 20.08
CA SER A 297 28.76 -9.45 19.79
C SER A 297 28.31 -9.82 18.36
N GLY A 298 28.05 -8.82 17.50
CA GLY A 298 27.64 -9.02 16.12
C GLY A 298 26.14 -9.27 15.93
N MET A 299 25.32 -8.97 16.94
CA MET A 299 23.85 -9.03 16.89
C MET A 299 23.21 -7.66 16.61
N ALA A 300 23.94 -6.72 16.00
CA ALA A 300 23.38 -5.45 15.56
C ALA A 300 22.36 -5.64 14.42
N ASN A 301 21.20 -5.00 14.53
CA ASN A 301 20.17 -5.02 13.49
C ASN A 301 20.56 -4.18 12.27
N LEU A 302 21.11 -3.00 12.55
CA LEU A 302 21.58 -2.06 11.55
C LEU A 302 23.06 -1.81 11.84
N SER A 303 23.89 -1.90 10.81
CA SER A 303 25.32 -1.67 10.91
C SER A 303 25.80 -0.99 9.62
N ILE A 304 26.58 0.08 9.79
CA ILE A 304 27.30 0.73 8.70
C ILE A 304 28.72 1.00 9.19
N ILE A 305 29.70 0.73 8.33
CA ILE A 305 31.08 1.17 8.50
C ILE A 305 31.55 1.77 7.17
N VAL A 306 32.18 2.95 7.25
CA VAL A 306 32.79 3.65 6.11
C VAL A 306 34.22 4.04 6.47
N PRO A 307 35.14 4.08 5.51
CA PRO A 307 36.51 4.49 5.78
C PRO A 307 36.68 6.00 5.72
N ASP A 308 37.54 6.53 6.59
CA ASP A 308 37.77 7.97 6.68
C ASP A 308 38.75 8.42 5.59
N ASN A 309 38.24 9.11 4.58
CA ASN A 309 38.99 9.69 3.46
C ASN A 309 39.84 8.68 2.65
N THR A 310 39.22 8.05 1.65
CA THR A 310 39.82 7.00 0.81
C THR A 310 39.91 7.36 -0.66
N GLU A 311 40.39 8.56 -0.97
CA GLU A 311 40.78 8.89 -2.34
C GLU A 311 41.76 7.83 -2.89
N ASN A 312 41.31 7.04 -3.88
CA ASN A 312 42.06 6.04 -4.64
C ASN A 312 42.37 4.69 -3.96
N ILE A 313 41.70 4.31 -2.86
CA ILE A 313 41.85 2.96 -2.25
C ILE A 313 40.64 2.09 -2.59
N ALA A 314 40.86 0.83 -2.99
CA ALA A 314 39.79 -0.10 -3.34
C ALA A 314 39.04 -0.60 -2.09
N TRP A 315 37.71 -0.77 -2.18
CA TRP A 315 36.88 -1.25 -1.07
C TRP A 315 37.37 -2.59 -0.51
N GLU A 316 37.78 -3.51 -1.39
CA GLU A 316 38.26 -4.84 -1.07
C GLU A 316 39.65 -4.85 -0.40
N GLU A 317 40.42 -3.77 -0.49
CA GLU A 317 41.69 -3.59 0.22
C GLU A 317 41.47 -3.21 1.70
N ILE A 318 40.38 -2.49 1.97
CA ILE A 318 39.98 -2.02 3.30
C ILE A 318 39.15 -3.08 4.02
N PHE A 319 38.17 -3.66 3.31
CA PHE A 319 37.22 -4.67 3.79
C PHE A 319 37.33 -5.96 2.95
N PRO A 320 38.45 -6.71 3.05
CA PRO A 320 38.62 -7.96 2.34
C PRO A 320 37.49 -8.95 2.71
N GLU A 321 36.96 -9.66 1.70
CA GLU A 321 35.80 -10.56 1.84
C GLU A 321 34.54 -9.86 2.41
N ASN A 322 34.44 -8.53 2.28
CA ASN A 322 33.40 -7.69 2.87
C ASN A 322 33.32 -7.84 4.40
N ARG A 323 34.49 -7.87 5.06
CA ARG A 323 34.63 -8.00 6.52
C ARG A 323 35.50 -6.89 7.11
N ALA A 324 35.04 -6.36 8.23
CA ALA A 324 35.77 -5.40 9.06
C ALA A 324 36.21 -6.10 10.36
N ASP A 325 37.19 -6.99 10.24
CA ASP A 325 37.59 -7.88 11.34
C ASP A 325 38.68 -7.30 12.25
N ASN A 326 38.57 -7.58 13.56
CA ASN A 326 39.50 -7.17 14.62
C ASN A 326 39.69 -5.64 14.77
N LEU A 327 38.64 -4.86 14.55
CA LEU A 327 38.62 -3.40 14.74
C LEU A 327 39.11 -3.01 16.14
N ARG A 328 39.96 -1.97 16.22
CA ARG A 328 40.26 -1.25 17.47
C ARG A 328 39.47 0.04 17.47
N ALA A 329 38.53 0.20 18.38
CA ALA A 329 37.48 1.17 18.28
C ALA A 329 37.29 2.03 19.54
N GLU A 330 36.83 3.25 19.34
CA GLU A 330 36.42 4.21 20.36
C GLU A 330 34.98 4.66 20.09
N VAL A 331 34.09 4.42 21.05
CA VAL A 331 32.70 4.88 21.02
C VAL A 331 32.68 6.38 21.32
N THR A 332 32.19 7.16 20.37
CA THR A 332 32.05 8.61 20.47
C THR A 332 30.67 9.02 21.01
N ASP A 333 29.62 8.26 20.70
CA ASP A 333 28.27 8.49 21.25
C ASP A 333 27.47 7.19 21.43
N TYR A 334 26.54 7.20 22.38
CA TYR A 334 25.63 6.11 22.67
C TYR A 334 24.28 6.61 23.23
N ILE A 335 23.23 6.50 22.41
CA ILE A 335 21.93 7.13 22.66
C ILE A 335 20.75 6.17 22.45
N LEU A 336 19.65 6.41 23.17
CA LEU A 336 18.33 5.85 22.88
C LEU A 336 17.55 6.86 22.02
N THR A 337 17.14 6.46 20.81
CA THR A 337 16.54 7.35 19.80
C THR A 337 15.52 6.57 18.96
N TYR A 338 14.64 7.26 18.25
CA TYR A 338 14.00 6.66 17.08
C TYR A 338 14.97 6.72 15.90
N LEU A 339 14.97 5.67 15.08
CA LEU A 339 15.62 5.67 13.78
C LEU A 339 14.58 5.68 12.67
N GLU A 340 14.74 6.56 11.70
CA GLU A 340 14.00 6.44 10.45
C GLU A 340 14.69 5.45 9.50
N ASN A 341 13.88 4.62 8.86
CA ASN A 341 14.29 3.75 7.77
C ASN A 341 13.47 4.08 6.50
N PRO A 342 14.09 4.55 5.39
CA PRO A 342 13.36 4.88 4.17
C PRO A 342 12.68 3.66 3.51
N ALA A 343 13.09 2.43 3.84
CA ALA A 343 12.44 1.21 3.39
C ALA A 343 11.20 0.82 4.22
N SER A 344 11.05 1.34 5.45
CA SER A 344 9.91 1.02 6.34
C SER A 344 9.08 2.26 6.64
N ASN A 345 8.09 2.54 5.78
CA ASN A 345 7.22 3.72 5.92
C ASN A 345 6.10 3.56 6.97
N LYS A 346 5.96 2.39 7.61
CA LYS A 346 4.77 2.05 8.44
C LYS A 346 4.91 2.39 9.93
N MET A 347 6.11 2.36 10.52
CA MET A 347 6.29 2.59 11.95
C MET A 347 7.72 3.03 12.32
N ILE A 348 7.86 3.71 13.46
CA ILE A 348 9.13 3.91 14.18
C ILE A 348 9.02 3.40 15.61
N GLU A 349 10.09 2.77 16.08
CA GLU A 349 10.21 2.23 17.43
C GLU A 349 11.58 2.60 18.03
N PRO A 350 11.75 2.58 19.36
CA PRO A 350 12.96 3.06 19.99
C PRO A 350 14.12 2.09 19.76
N MET A 351 15.28 2.63 19.42
CA MET A 351 16.52 1.95 19.08
C MET A 351 17.66 2.49 19.96
N TYR A 352 18.50 1.60 20.46
CA TYR A 352 19.81 1.99 20.97
C TYR A 352 20.77 2.13 19.79
N VAL A 353 21.48 3.26 19.73
CA VAL A 353 22.38 3.62 18.63
C VAL A 353 23.75 3.97 19.18
N LEU A 354 24.78 3.30 18.66
CA LEU A 354 26.18 3.45 19.03
C LEU A 354 26.93 3.98 17.81
N LYS A 355 27.64 5.10 17.97
CA LYS A 355 28.55 5.67 16.96
C LYS A 355 29.98 5.65 17.49
N GLY A 356 30.95 5.41 16.62
CA GLY A 356 32.35 5.47 16.98
C GLY A 356 33.31 5.55 15.80
N ASN A 357 34.59 5.69 16.12
CA ASN A 357 35.70 5.59 15.18
C ASN A 357 36.46 4.29 15.43
N ALA A 358 36.95 3.66 14.38
CA ALA A 358 37.72 2.44 14.46
C ALA A 358 38.92 2.44 13.52
N VAL A 359 39.95 1.69 13.88
CA VAL A 359 41.10 1.41 13.01
C VAL A 359 41.03 -0.06 12.60
N THR A 360 41.01 -0.30 11.29
CA THR A 360 41.05 -1.66 10.71
C THR A 360 42.38 -2.36 11.02
N LYS A 361 42.40 -3.69 10.89
CA LYS A 361 43.64 -4.48 11.01
C LYS A 361 44.75 -4.01 10.06
N SER A 362 44.38 -3.48 8.88
CA SER A 362 45.29 -2.93 7.87
C SER A 362 45.79 -1.51 8.20
N GLY A 363 45.22 -0.85 9.21
CA GLY A 363 45.62 0.49 9.65
C GLY A 363 44.81 1.65 9.08
N PHE A 364 43.73 1.37 8.33
CA PHE A 364 42.81 2.39 7.83
C PHE A 364 41.88 2.88 8.94
N ASN A 365 41.68 4.18 9.03
CA ASN A 365 40.66 4.79 9.90
C ASN A 365 39.28 4.61 9.27
N THR A 366 38.26 4.47 10.11
CA THR A 366 36.88 4.20 9.73
C THR A 366 35.92 4.81 10.75
N THR A 367 34.79 5.33 10.28
CA THR A 367 33.64 5.71 11.10
C THR A 367 32.62 4.57 11.04
N PHE A 368 32.08 4.16 12.19
CA PHE A 368 31.06 3.10 12.27
C PHE A 368 29.85 3.50 13.10
N ILE A 369 28.71 2.92 12.75
CA ILE A 369 27.44 3.07 13.45
C ILE A 369 26.78 1.70 13.57
N MET A 370 26.24 1.39 14.73
CA MET A 370 25.43 0.20 14.98
C MET A 370 24.13 0.59 15.69
N ALA A 371 23.07 -0.19 15.48
CA ALA A 371 21.84 -0.07 16.25
C ALA A 371 21.14 -1.41 16.53
N VAL A 372 20.43 -1.47 17.66
CA VAL A 372 19.54 -2.57 18.07
C VAL A 372 18.21 -2.01 18.60
N PRO A 373 17.07 -2.71 18.41
CA PRO A 373 15.80 -2.37 19.03
C PRO A 373 15.92 -2.30 20.55
N ALA A 374 15.26 -1.31 21.15
CA ALA A 374 15.28 -1.13 22.59
C ALA A 374 14.26 -2.00 23.33
N LEU A 375 13.32 -2.66 22.65
CA LEU A 375 12.20 -3.40 23.28
C LEU A 375 12.50 -4.90 23.45
N ASN A 376 12.32 -5.42 24.68
CA ASN A 376 12.63 -6.80 25.08
C ASN A 376 11.89 -7.91 24.30
N ASN A 377 10.70 -7.61 23.76
CA ASN A 377 9.73 -8.61 23.29
C ASN A 377 9.26 -8.41 21.83
N ARG A 378 10.03 -7.72 20.98
CA ARG A 378 9.73 -7.63 19.54
C ARG A 378 10.83 -8.27 18.71
N GLN A 379 10.44 -9.00 17.67
CA GLN A 379 11.37 -9.48 16.65
C GLN A 379 11.84 -8.30 15.79
N VAL A 380 12.99 -7.75 16.18
CA VAL A 380 14.16 -7.50 15.31
C VAL A 380 13.80 -7.19 13.85
N PHE A 381 13.95 -5.92 13.47
CA PHE A 381 14.02 -5.51 12.06
C PHE A 381 15.01 -6.39 11.29
N ALA A 382 14.50 -7.18 10.36
CA ALA A 382 15.25 -7.71 9.21
C ALA A 382 14.92 -6.85 7.98
N GLY A 383 15.23 -5.56 8.06
CA GLY A 383 15.22 -4.67 6.91
C GLY A 383 16.66 -4.45 6.46
N GLU A 384 17.02 -4.92 5.27
CA GLU A 384 18.25 -4.47 4.64
C GLU A 384 18.20 -2.95 4.55
N VAL A 385 19.12 -2.24 5.23
CA VAL A 385 19.50 -0.90 4.77
C VAL A 385 19.92 -1.11 3.32
N ALA A 386 19.24 -0.45 2.38
CA ALA A 386 19.47 -0.64 0.95
C ALA A 386 20.98 -0.59 0.72
N GLY A 387 21.54 -1.71 0.28
CA GLY A 387 22.97 -1.98 0.38
C GLY A 387 23.77 -0.81 -0.18
N VAL A 388 24.83 -0.41 0.52
CA VAL A 388 25.69 0.74 0.19
C VAL A 388 26.21 0.55 -1.24
N THR A 389 25.49 1.13 -2.22
CA THR A 389 25.72 0.95 -3.65
C THR A 389 26.91 1.80 -4.05
N GLU A 390 28.08 1.23 -3.81
CA GLU A 390 29.34 1.97 -3.62
C GLU A 390 29.26 2.85 -2.37
N ALA A 391 30.40 3.14 -1.73
CA ALA A 391 30.38 4.23 -0.75
C ALA A 391 29.86 5.48 -1.48
N PRO A 392 28.85 6.21 -0.96
CA PRO A 392 28.57 7.52 -1.52
C PRO A 392 29.89 8.28 -1.52
N ALA A 393 30.18 9.01 -2.59
CA ALA A 393 31.39 9.82 -2.65
C ALA A 393 31.48 10.60 -1.34
N LEU A 394 32.62 10.55 -0.66
CA LEU A 394 32.80 11.17 0.67
C LEU A 394 32.60 12.70 0.64
N ASP A 395 32.47 13.24 -0.58
CA ASP A 395 32.22 14.64 -0.94
C ASP A 395 30.74 14.94 -1.30
N ASP A 396 29.80 14.00 -1.16
CA ASP A 396 28.37 14.32 -1.28
C ASP A 396 27.86 15.01 -0.01
N GLU A 397 28.13 16.31 0.07
CA GLU A 397 27.74 17.18 1.18
C GLU A 397 26.21 17.29 1.38
N SER A 398 25.39 16.79 0.44
CA SER A 398 23.92 16.73 0.61
C SER A 398 23.46 15.62 1.58
N LEU A 399 24.33 14.64 1.89
CA LEU A 399 24.02 13.54 2.82
C LEU A 399 24.23 13.91 4.30
N LYS A 400 24.50 15.19 4.61
CA LYS A 400 24.79 15.66 5.98
C LYS A 400 23.54 16.18 6.66
N LEU A 401 23.01 15.40 7.61
CA LEU A 401 21.67 15.55 8.22
C LEU A 401 20.51 15.44 7.22
N GLY A 402 20.73 15.79 5.96
CA GLY A 402 19.97 15.32 4.83
C GLY A 402 20.27 13.89 4.44
N THR A 403 19.30 13.25 3.78
CA THR A 403 19.30 11.79 3.68
C THR A 403 18.82 11.36 2.33
N PHE A 404 19.69 10.65 1.63
CA PHE A 404 19.41 9.70 0.55
C PHE A 404 17.94 9.71 0.11
N ASN A 405 17.62 10.64 -0.79
CA ASN A 405 16.55 10.41 -1.73
C ASN A 405 17.19 9.50 -2.78
N PRO A 406 17.05 8.16 -2.71
CA PRO A 406 17.33 7.40 -3.90
C PRO A 406 16.36 7.95 -4.93
N ASP A 407 16.88 8.48 -6.05
CA ASP A 407 16.13 8.47 -7.31
C ASP A 407 15.48 7.09 -7.36
N GLN A 408 14.15 7.03 -7.20
CA GLN A 408 13.48 5.80 -6.76
C GLN A 408 13.85 4.70 -7.73
N ALA A 409 14.78 3.82 -7.32
CA ALA A 409 15.54 3.00 -8.26
C ALA A 409 14.54 2.10 -9.00
N GLY A 410 14.23 2.49 -10.24
CA GLY A 410 12.87 2.46 -10.80
C GLY A 410 12.04 1.34 -10.21
N THR A 411 11.21 1.62 -9.20
CA THR A 411 10.54 0.56 -8.43
C THR A 411 9.87 -0.39 -9.40
N VAL A 412 10.43 -1.61 -9.49
CA VAL A 412 9.95 -2.61 -10.43
C VAL A 412 8.49 -2.81 -10.09
N THR A 413 7.64 -2.43 -11.04
CA THR A 413 6.22 -2.24 -10.79
C THR A 413 5.57 -3.53 -10.31
N ASN A 414 4.45 -3.38 -9.59
CA ASN A 414 3.40 -4.39 -9.32
C ASN A 414 3.17 -4.88 -7.87
N ALA A 415 3.62 -4.16 -6.83
CA ALA A 415 2.99 -4.29 -5.50
C ALA A 415 1.70 -3.43 -5.46
N SER A 416 0.53 -4.05 -5.49
CA SER A 416 -0.76 -3.34 -5.37
C SER A 416 -1.08 -3.03 -3.90
N PRO A 417 -1.69 -1.87 -3.58
CA PRO A 417 -2.12 -1.56 -2.21
C PRO A 417 -3.22 -2.52 -1.72
N CYS A 418 -3.26 -2.80 -0.41
CA CYS A 418 -4.27 -3.67 0.20
C CYS A 418 -5.71 -3.21 -0.14
N VAL A 419 -6.55 -4.13 -0.64
CA VAL A 419 -7.99 -3.87 -0.87
C VAL A 419 -8.85 -5.03 -0.34
N PRO A 420 -9.56 -4.86 0.79
CA PRO A 420 -9.62 -3.66 1.61
C PRO A 420 -8.34 -3.48 2.43
N SER A 421 -8.01 -2.23 2.74
CA SER A 421 -7.21 -1.87 3.90
C SER A 421 -8.10 -1.77 5.14
N GLU A 422 -7.50 -1.87 6.32
CA GLU A 422 -8.19 -1.80 7.61
C GLU A 422 -9.11 -0.57 7.73
N SER A 423 -8.65 0.60 7.27
CA SER A 423 -9.40 1.86 7.25
C SER A 423 -10.65 1.86 6.35
N GLN A 424 -10.87 0.81 5.57
CA GLN A 424 -12.07 0.62 4.75
C GLN A 424 -13.09 -0.33 5.42
N LEU A 425 -12.74 -0.90 6.58
CA LEU A 425 -13.58 -1.83 7.33
C LEU A 425 -14.34 -1.09 8.45
N ALA A 426 -15.66 -1.28 8.52
CA ALA A 426 -16.52 -0.75 9.57
C ALA A 426 -17.84 -1.55 9.69
N PRO A 427 -18.27 -1.99 10.89
CA PRO A 427 -17.52 -1.93 12.15
C PRO A 427 -16.30 -2.86 12.10
N ILE A 428 -15.33 -2.60 12.97
CA ILE A 428 -14.24 -3.50 13.33
C ILE A 428 -14.54 -4.04 14.74
N ILE A 429 -14.38 -5.34 14.94
CA ILE A 429 -14.78 -6.04 16.18
C ILE A 429 -13.72 -7.05 16.58
N THR A 430 -13.19 -6.92 17.80
CA THR A 430 -12.13 -7.80 18.32
C THR A 430 -12.64 -9.22 18.59
N LEU A 431 -11.94 -10.21 18.02
CA LEU A 431 -12.08 -11.64 18.25
C LEU A 431 -11.00 -12.15 19.23
N SER A 432 -11.06 -11.70 20.49
CA SER A 432 -10.19 -12.17 21.57
C SER A 432 -8.70 -12.25 21.15
N GLY A 433 -8.00 -13.36 21.45
CA GLY A 433 -6.59 -13.55 21.09
C GLY A 433 -6.33 -13.87 19.61
N TYR A 434 -7.30 -13.65 18.71
CA TYR A 434 -7.20 -14.01 17.30
C TYR A 434 -7.05 -12.81 16.35
N GLY A 435 -7.33 -11.60 16.82
CA GLY A 435 -7.29 -10.36 16.02
C GLY A 435 -8.62 -9.63 16.00
N ASP A 436 -8.78 -8.71 15.06
CA ASP A 436 -10.02 -7.97 14.82
C ASP A 436 -10.70 -8.44 13.53
N VAL A 437 -12.02 -8.34 13.42
CA VAL A 437 -12.76 -8.60 12.18
C VAL A 437 -13.57 -7.40 11.76
N GLY A 438 -13.39 -6.94 10.53
CA GLY A 438 -13.99 -5.72 10.00
C GLY A 438 -14.77 -5.92 8.70
N LYS A 439 -15.88 -5.20 8.54
CA LYS A 439 -16.78 -5.26 7.37
C LYS A 439 -16.44 -4.20 6.32
N PHE A 440 -16.02 -4.56 5.11
CA PHE A 440 -15.65 -3.60 4.06
C PHE A 440 -16.88 -2.81 3.57
N THR A 441 -16.96 -1.50 3.86
CA THR A 441 -18.19 -0.71 3.61
C THR A 441 -18.22 0.08 2.30
N ILE A 442 -17.09 0.17 1.58
CA ILE A 442 -16.97 1.09 0.44
C ILE A 442 -17.58 0.51 -0.83
N ASN A 443 -18.73 1.04 -1.22
CA ASN A 443 -19.48 0.62 -2.40
C ASN A 443 -19.07 1.41 -3.67
N ASN A 444 -17.81 1.27 -4.10
CA ASN A 444 -17.34 1.85 -5.35
C ASN A 444 -17.88 1.04 -6.55
N GLN A 445 -18.48 1.73 -7.53
CA GLN A 445 -19.29 1.12 -8.62
C GLN A 445 -18.55 0.10 -9.52
N ASN A 446 -17.23 -0.04 -9.39
CA ASN A 446 -16.40 -0.98 -10.13
C ASN A 446 -15.77 -2.12 -9.27
N GLN A 447 -16.06 -2.21 -7.96
CA GLN A 447 -15.51 -3.26 -7.09
C GLN A 447 -16.61 -4.12 -6.43
N LYS A 448 -16.69 -5.39 -6.83
CA LYS A 448 -17.65 -6.41 -6.34
C LYS A 448 -17.39 -6.89 -4.89
N ARG A 449 -16.91 -6.03 -3.98
CA ARG A 449 -16.37 -6.46 -2.67
C ARG A 449 -17.05 -5.85 -1.44
N ALA A 450 -17.93 -4.86 -1.58
CA ALA A 450 -18.62 -4.22 -0.45
C ALA A 450 -19.48 -5.20 0.37
N ASN A 451 -19.60 -4.94 1.67
CA ASN A 451 -20.29 -5.70 2.74
C ASN A 451 -19.67 -7.04 3.16
N ASN A 452 -18.46 -7.39 2.70
CA ASN A 452 -17.75 -8.60 3.14
C ASN A 452 -16.95 -8.38 4.45
N TRP A 453 -16.74 -9.42 5.25
CA TRP A 453 -15.94 -9.37 6.49
C TRP A 453 -14.50 -9.90 6.28
N PHE A 454 -13.54 -9.31 6.99
CA PHE A 454 -12.09 -9.54 6.85
C PHE A 454 -11.42 -9.58 8.22
N LEU A 455 -10.49 -10.51 8.45
CA LEU A 455 -9.71 -10.68 9.69
C LEU A 455 -8.40 -9.90 9.64
N ILE A 456 -8.08 -9.20 10.72
CA ILE A 456 -6.84 -8.47 11.00
C ILE A 456 -6.17 -9.23 12.15
N PRO A 457 -5.21 -10.15 11.89
CA PRO A 457 -4.71 -11.07 12.92
C PRO A 457 -3.87 -10.36 13.99
N ALA A 458 -3.99 -10.80 15.25
CA ALA A 458 -3.32 -10.17 16.39
C ALA A 458 -1.79 -10.36 16.46
N THR A 459 -1.24 -11.41 15.84
CA THR A 459 0.17 -11.81 15.96
C THR A 459 0.72 -12.48 14.69
N VAL A 460 2.04 -12.37 14.49
CA VAL A 460 2.77 -13.08 13.43
C VAL A 460 3.19 -14.48 13.92
N GLU A 461 2.42 -15.49 13.49
CA GLU A 461 2.60 -16.94 13.71
C GLU A 461 2.60 -17.49 15.17
N PRO A 462 2.08 -18.72 15.38
CA PRO A 462 1.26 -19.51 14.45
C PRO A 462 -0.12 -18.86 14.28
N LEU A 463 -0.67 -18.91 13.06
CA LEU A 463 -2.03 -18.44 12.80
C LEU A 463 -3.04 -19.26 13.64
N PRO A 464 -4.06 -18.62 14.24
CA PRO A 464 -5.08 -19.33 14.99
C PRO A 464 -5.90 -20.25 14.10
N GLU A 465 -6.37 -21.36 14.65
CA GLU A 465 -7.19 -22.33 13.89
C GLU A 465 -8.45 -21.64 13.35
N ILE A 466 -8.65 -21.70 12.03
CA ILE A 466 -9.76 -21.04 11.32
C ILE A 466 -11.13 -21.38 11.92
N ASN A 467 -11.30 -22.60 12.44
CA ASN A 467 -12.52 -23.05 13.12
C ASN A 467 -12.78 -22.31 14.43
N ALA A 468 -11.74 -21.96 15.19
CA ALA A 468 -11.87 -21.16 16.41
C ALA A 468 -12.21 -19.70 16.06
N VAL A 469 -11.59 -19.15 15.01
CA VAL A 469 -11.90 -17.78 14.52
C VAL A 469 -13.34 -17.68 14.02
N ILE A 470 -13.81 -18.66 13.24
CA ILE A 470 -15.19 -18.72 12.75
C ILE A 470 -16.17 -18.89 13.92
N ALA A 471 -15.91 -19.80 14.87
CA ALA A 471 -16.76 -19.98 16.05
C ALA A 471 -16.84 -18.73 16.93
N GLU A 472 -15.72 -18.03 17.14
CA GLU A 472 -15.67 -16.75 17.86
C GLU A 472 -16.49 -15.68 17.10
N PHE A 473 -16.30 -15.56 15.78
CA PHE A 473 -17.05 -14.63 14.94
C PHE A 473 -18.56 -14.91 14.90
N ASP A 474 -18.96 -16.18 14.87
CA ASP A 474 -20.37 -16.57 14.90
C ASP A 474 -21.00 -16.32 16.27
N SER A 475 -20.23 -16.40 17.36
CA SER A 475 -20.69 -16.02 18.70
C SER A 475 -21.01 -14.53 18.86
N LEU A 476 -20.46 -13.66 18.00
CA LEU A 476 -20.74 -12.22 18.03
C LEU A 476 -22.19 -11.90 17.65
N VAL A 477 -22.89 -11.17 18.52
CA VAL A 477 -24.23 -10.62 18.26
C VAL A 477 -24.09 -9.29 17.52
N ILE A 478 -24.31 -9.31 16.20
CA ILE A 478 -24.18 -8.14 15.32
C ILE A 478 -25.45 -8.03 14.45
N ASP A 479 -26.15 -6.90 14.51
CA ASP A 479 -27.45 -6.70 13.87
C ASP A 479 -27.40 -6.65 12.32
N GLU A 480 -26.21 -6.49 11.72
CA GLU A 480 -26.01 -6.39 10.27
C GLU A 480 -25.04 -7.44 9.68
N LYS A 481 -25.08 -8.71 10.12
CA LYS A 481 -24.29 -9.79 9.49
C LYS A 481 -24.61 -10.00 7.99
N GLY A 482 -25.75 -9.49 7.50
CA GLY A 482 -26.20 -9.59 6.10
C GLY A 482 -26.81 -10.96 5.76
N SER A 483 -27.33 -11.12 4.53
CA SER A 483 -27.39 -12.47 3.96
C SER A 483 -25.95 -12.98 3.91
N GLN A 484 -25.75 -14.19 4.39
CA GLN A 484 -24.49 -14.68 4.95
C GLN A 484 -23.49 -15.07 3.81
N ASP A 485 -23.64 -14.47 2.60
CA ASP A 485 -23.74 -15.15 1.28
C ASP A 485 -22.44 -15.48 0.51
N GLU A 486 -21.28 -14.94 0.89
CA GLU A 486 -20.05 -15.07 0.09
C GLU A 486 -18.77 -15.30 0.92
N VAL A 487 -18.83 -16.27 1.82
CA VAL A 487 -17.66 -16.86 2.48
C VAL A 487 -17.26 -18.17 1.77
N ARG A 488 -15.95 -18.44 1.66
CA ARG A 488 -15.34 -19.51 0.84
C ARG A 488 -13.80 -19.54 1.00
N GLU A 489 -13.20 -20.43 1.83
CA GLU A 489 -11.87 -20.76 2.51
C GLU A 489 -10.35 -20.78 1.97
N LEU A 490 -9.41 -20.28 2.80
CA LEU A 490 -7.94 -20.58 2.94
C LEU A 490 -6.87 -20.41 1.83
N LYS A 491 -7.00 -20.84 0.56
CA LYS A 491 -5.76 -21.05 -0.25
C LYS A 491 -5.05 -19.77 -0.75
N MET A 492 -5.76 -18.70 -1.11
CA MET A 492 -5.09 -17.41 -1.40
C MET A 492 -4.43 -16.85 -0.13
N LEU A 493 -5.01 -17.12 1.02
CA LEU A 493 -4.56 -16.73 2.37
C LEU A 493 -3.13 -17.21 2.71
N ARG A 494 -2.60 -18.23 2.01
CA ARG A 494 -1.20 -18.71 2.18
C ARG A 494 -0.25 -18.21 1.10
N GLU A 495 -0.74 -17.97 -0.11
CA GLU A 495 0.05 -17.43 -1.22
C GLU A 495 0.22 -15.90 -1.06
N GLU A 496 -0.81 -15.19 -0.59
CA GLU A 496 -0.77 -13.76 -0.22
C GLU A 496 0.01 -13.49 1.08
N TRP A 497 0.22 -14.50 1.94
CA TRP A 497 1.05 -14.41 3.16
C TRP A 497 2.55 -14.31 2.84
N GLU A 498 2.99 -15.04 1.80
CA GLU A 498 4.39 -15.02 1.34
C GLU A 498 4.68 -13.76 0.48
N ASP A 499 3.67 -13.19 -0.19
CA ASP A 499 3.82 -12.03 -1.10
C ASP A 499 3.48 -10.64 -0.47
N PHE A 500 2.57 -10.54 0.51
CA PHE A 500 2.01 -9.24 0.98
C PHE A 500 1.97 -9.06 2.50
N ASN A 501 3.04 -8.47 3.03
CA ASN A 501 3.16 -8.13 4.44
C ASN A 501 2.11 -7.08 4.91
N PHE A 502 1.22 -7.51 5.82
CA PHE A 502 0.24 -6.71 6.59
C PHE A 502 -1.01 -6.19 5.83
N CYS A 503 -1.85 -7.06 5.26
CA CYS A 503 -3.20 -6.72 4.75
C CYS A 503 -4.34 -7.52 5.47
N PRO A 504 -5.57 -6.98 5.59
CA PRO A 504 -6.74 -7.71 6.11
C PRO A 504 -7.13 -8.94 5.27
N LEU A 505 -7.34 -10.06 5.95
CA LEU A 505 -7.52 -11.40 5.40
C LEU A 505 -9.01 -11.70 5.14
N ARG A 506 -9.39 -11.85 3.87
CA ARG A 506 -10.66 -12.49 3.52
C ARG A 506 -10.50 -13.99 3.75
N LEU A 507 -11.45 -14.63 4.42
CA LEU A 507 -11.31 -16.01 4.92
C LEU A 507 -11.38 -17.08 3.77
N THR A 508 -10.52 -17.04 2.70
CA THR A 508 -10.92 -17.52 1.32
C THR A 508 -10.06 -18.34 0.28
N GLY A 509 -10.72 -19.19 -0.58
CA GLY A 509 -10.19 -20.19 -1.59
C GLY A 509 -11.16 -21.12 -2.41
N SER A 510 -11.02 -22.48 -2.39
CA SER A 510 -11.40 -23.57 -3.39
C SER A 510 -12.89 -24.00 -3.58
N SER A 511 -13.25 -24.72 -4.67
CA SER A 511 -14.65 -24.87 -5.18
C SER A 511 -15.40 -26.16 -4.77
N PRO A 512 -16.75 -26.24 -4.73
CA PRO A 512 -17.69 -25.75 -5.76
C PRO A 512 -18.97 -25.04 -5.28
N THR A 513 -19.71 -24.47 -6.24
CA THR A 513 -21.00 -23.81 -6.03
C THR A 513 -22.17 -24.70 -6.46
N LEU A 514 -23.19 -24.83 -5.60
CA LEU A 514 -24.43 -25.58 -5.79
C LEU A 514 -25.65 -24.66 -5.98
N PHE A 515 -26.39 -24.89 -7.05
CA PHE A 515 -27.71 -24.33 -7.29
C PHE A 515 -28.76 -25.42 -7.12
N VAL A 516 -29.86 -25.11 -6.44
CA VAL A 516 -30.99 -26.03 -6.21
C VAL A 516 -32.24 -25.44 -6.84
N TYR A 517 -32.93 -26.23 -7.64
CA TYR A 517 -34.19 -25.89 -8.29
C TYR A 517 -35.25 -26.89 -7.82
N GLY A 518 -36.44 -26.43 -7.50
CA GLY A 518 -37.46 -27.28 -6.88
C GLY A 518 -38.77 -26.57 -6.58
N ASP A 519 -39.70 -27.32 -5.98
CA ASP A 519 -40.97 -26.82 -5.46
C ASP A 519 -40.74 -26.11 -4.11
N GLU A 520 -41.31 -24.91 -3.92
CA GLU A 520 -41.21 -24.11 -2.68
C GLU A 520 -41.82 -24.81 -1.45
N SER A 521 -42.78 -25.72 -1.67
CA SER A 521 -43.38 -26.53 -0.61
C SER A 521 -42.50 -27.70 -0.15
N ARG A 522 -41.40 -27.99 -0.86
CA ARG A 522 -40.55 -29.16 -0.66
C ARG A 522 -39.22 -28.79 0.00
N GLU A 523 -38.71 -29.73 0.79
CA GLU A 523 -37.39 -29.64 1.41
C GLU A 523 -36.46 -30.67 0.77
N TYR A 524 -35.25 -30.22 0.44
CA TYR A 524 -34.17 -31.01 -0.15
C TYR A 524 -33.02 -31.08 0.86
N THR A 525 -32.47 -32.27 1.05
CA THR A 525 -31.23 -32.51 1.80
C THR A 525 -30.13 -32.79 0.79
N LEU A 526 -29.08 -31.96 0.79
CA LEU A 526 -27.87 -32.17 0.00
C LEU A 526 -26.75 -32.60 0.94
N THR A 527 -25.99 -33.63 0.61
CA THR A 527 -24.91 -34.17 1.45
C THR A 527 -23.65 -34.47 0.62
N ILE A 528 -22.50 -33.98 1.07
CA ILE A 528 -21.19 -34.23 0.45
C ILE A 528 -20.45 -35.36 1.16
N GLY A 529 -19.99 -36.37 0.43
CA GLY A 529 -19.28 -37.53 0.98
C GLY A 529 -17.77 -37.35 1.20
N GLY A 530 -17.31 -36.13 1.46
CA GLY A 530 -15.92 -35.80 1.81
C GLY A 530 -15.88 -34.76 2.93
N SER A 531 -14.78 -34.65 3.68
CA SER A 531 -14.67 -33.65 4.75
C SER A 531 -14.75 -32.24 4.16
N LEU A 532 -15.80 -31.51 4.53
CA LEU A 532 -15.88 -30.09 4.25
C LEU A 532 -14.83 -29.36 5.10
N THR A 533 -14.12 -28.44 4.47
CA THR A 533 -13.18 -27.54 5.15
C THR A 533 -13.79 -26.14 5.33
N TYR A 534 -14.83 -25.84 4.54
CA TYR A 534 -15.71 -24.70 4.72
C TYR A 534 -17.08 -24.93 4.03
N ALA A 535 -18.13 -24.31 4.56
CA ALA A 535 -19.48 -24.42 4.03
C ALA A 535 -20.26 -23.11 4.23
N TYR A 536 -20.88 -22.62 3.17
CA TYR A 536 -21.82 -21.52 3.23
C TYR A 536 -23.17 -21.81 2.52
N PRO A 537 -24.33 -21.70 3.19
CA PRO A 537 -24.53 -21.63 4.64
C PRO A 537 -23.80 -22.71 5.40
N GLU A 538 -23.70 -22.54 6.71
CA GLU A 538 -23.16 -23.57 7.60
C GLU A 538 -23.87 -24.91 7.34
N ALA A 539 -23.09 -25.98 7.21
CA ALA A 539 -23.59 -27.33 6.99
C ALA A 539 -23.82 -28.03 8.34
N ASP A 540 -24.91 -28.80 8.44
CA ASP A 540 -25.10 -29.79 9.50
C ASP A 540 -24.15 -30.99 9.22
N GLY A 541 -22.92 -30.85 9.70
CA GLY A 541 -21.78 -31.66 9.31
C GLY A 541 -21.39 -31.42 7.85
N ASN A 542 -21.81 -32.35 6.97
CA ASN A 542 -21.61 -32.23 5.51
C ASN A 542 -22.93 -32.02 4.74
N SER A 543 -24.02 -31.64 5.43
CA SER A 543 -25.37 -31.62 4.85
C SER A 543 -26.10 -30.29 5.00
N TRP A 544 -26.88 -29.91 4.01
CA TRP A 544 -27.80 -28.77 4.08
C TRP A 544 -29.24 -29.22 3.88
N LYS A 545 -30.15 -28.68 4.69
CA LYS A 545 -31.61 -28.77 4.48
C LYS A 545 -32.11 -27.48 3.87
N VAL A 546 -32.65 -27.58 2.67
CA VAL A 546 -32.88 -26.46 1.74
C VAL A 546 -34.35 -26.46 1.32
N ARG A 547 -34.98 -25.29 1.35
CA ARG A 547 -36.27 -25.05 0.69
C ARG A 547 -36.10 -23.98 -0.38
N ILE A 548 -36.89 -24.04 -1.44
CA ILE A 548 -36.92 -22.95 -2.44
C ILE A 548 -37.78 -21.81 -1.89
N ASP A 549 -37.33 -20.58 -2.09
CA ASP A 549 -37.99 -19.36 -1.59
C ASP A 549 -37.86 -18.24 -2.64
N GLY A 550 -38.75 -18.27 -3.64
CA GLY A 550 -38.72 -17.42 -4.82
C GLY A 550 -37.51 -17.72 -5.71
N ALA A 551 -36.72 -16.69 -5.99
CA ALA A 551 -35.50 -16.80 -6.82
C ALA A 551 -34.26 -17.30 -6.06
N GLY A 552 -34.42 -17.80 -4.83
CA GLY A 552 -33.31 -18.23 -3.98
C GLY A 552 -33.66 -19.43 -3.11
N LEU A 553 -32.72 -19.78 -2.24
CA LEU A 553 -32.75 -20.93 -1.36
C LEU A 553 -32.89 -20.47 0.09
N LYS A 554 -33.57 -21.24 0.92
CA LYS A 554 -33.64 -21.06 2.36
C LYS A 554 -33.01 -22.25 3.06
N VAL A 555 -31.93 -22.00 3.79
CA VAL A 555 -31.18 -23.01 4.56
C VAL A 555 -31.27 -22.62 6.03
N GLY A 556 -32.04 -23.39 6.80
CA GLY A 556 -32.37 -23.02 8.19
C GLY A 556 -33.07 -21.65 8.28
N ARG A 557 -32.36 -20.65 8.82
CA ARG A 557 -32.82 -19.26 8.93
C ARG A 557 -32.34 -18.35 7.79
N THR A 558 -31.36 -18.79 7.02
CA THR A 558 -30.62 -17.98 6.05
C THR A 558 -31.25 -18.09 4.67
N LYS A 559 -31.31 -16.97 3.92
CA LYS A 559 -31.76 -16.93 2.53
C LYS A 559 -30.58 -16.60 1.62
N VAL A 560 -30.35 -17.44 0.60
CA VAL A 560 -29.12 -17.45 -0.23
C VAL A 560 -29.41 -17.60 -1.71
N GLY A 561 -28.52 -17.14 -2.58
CA GLY A 561 -28.64 -17.38 -4.04
C GLY A 561 -28.19 -18.79 -4.47
N SER A 562 -27.23 -19.36 -3.76
CA SER A 562 -26.60 -20.65 -4.03
C SER A 562 -25.94 -21.16 -2.74
N ILE A 563 -25.77 -22.47 -2.60
CA ILE A 563 -24.88 -23.02 -1.57
C ILE A 563 -23.47 -23.02 -2.13
N PHE A 564 -22.51 -22.70 -1.28
CA PHE A 564 -21.11 -22.72 -1.61
C PHE A 564 -20.37 -23.64 -0.62
N TYR A 565 -19.44 -24.49 -1.06
CA TYR A 565 -18.65 -25.32 -0.13
C TYR A 565 -17.24 -25.66 -0.61
N GLU A 566 -16.39 -25.98 0.36
CA GLU A 566 -15.00 -26.40 0.16
C GLU A 566 -14.76 -27.77 0.75
N TYR A 567 -13.77 -28.48 0.21
CA TYR A 567 -13.42 -29.82 0.67
C TYR A 567 -11.90 -29.97 0.79
N ARG A 568 -11.49 -30.82 1.74
CA ARG A 568 -10.09 -31.25 1.89
C ARG A 568 -9.58 -31.81 0.56
N GLN A 569 -8.42 -31.31 0.10
CA GLN A 569 -7.81 -31.57 -1.21
C GLN A 569 -8.05 -32.99 -1.75
N VAL A 570 -8.78 -33.06 -2.87
CA VAL A 570 -8.97 -34.27 -3.68
C VAL A 570 -8.12 -34.15 -4.95
N GLU A 571 -7.29 -35.14 -5.22
CA GLU A 571 -6.55 -35.22 -6.48
C GLU A 571 -7.44 -35.79 -7.59
N PHE A 572 -7.54 -35.07 -8.71
CA PHE A 572 -8.25 -35.51 -9.91
C PHE A 572 -7.28 -35.84 -11.05
N ASN A 573 -7.63 -36.82 -11.89
CA ASN A 573 -6.85 -37.17 -13.09
C ASN A 573 -6.87 -36.02 -14.09
N GLN A 574 -5.78 -35.85 -14.84
CA GLN A 574 -5.74 -34.88 -15.94
C GLN A 574 -6.57 -35.44 -17.12
N PRO A 575 -7.61 -34.73 -17.61
CA PRO A 575 -8.37 -35.19 -18.76
C PRO A 575 -7.56 -35.13 -20.06
N ASP A 576 -7.95 -35.94 -21.03
CA ASP A 576 -7.32 -36.02 -22.36
C ASP A 576 -7.85 -34.98 -23.37
N SER A 577 -8.82 -34.15 -22.93
CA SER A 577 -9.47 -33.09 -23.69
C SER A 577 -9.54 -31.81 -22.85
N GLY A 578 -9.57 -30.64 -23.51
CA GLY A 578 -9.60 -29.34 -22.83
C GLY A 578 -9.60 -28.13 -23.76
N TRP A 579 -9.65 -26.94 -23.18
CA TRP A 579 -9.50 -25.66 -23.86
C TRP A 579 -8.20 -24.97 -23.44
N THR A 580 -7.50 -24.45 -24.43
CA THR A 580 -6.40 -23.50 -24.24
C THR A 580 -6.96 -22.09 -24.08
N SER A 581 -6.60 -21.36 -23.03
CA SER A 581 -7.04 -19.97 -22.78
C SER A 581 -5.93 -19.10 -22.18
N SER A 582 -5.97 -17.78 -22.41
CA SER A 582 -5.26 -16.84 -21.55
C SER A 582 -5.99 -16.71 -20.21
N ARG A 583 -5.26 -16.39 -19.14
CA ARG A 583 -5.83 -15.94 -17.85
C ARG A 583 -6.80 -14.75 -18.03
N LYS A 584 -6.52 -13.87 -19.00
CA LYS A 584 -7.33 -12.67 -19.29
C LYS A 584 -8.61 -12.95 -20.09
N ASP A 585 -8.81 -14.21 -20.54
CA ASP A 585 -9.93 -14.63 -21.40
C ASP A 585 -10.83 -15.70 -20.73
N LEU A 586 -10.68 -15.92 -19.42
CA LEU A 586 -11.46 -16.93 -18.67
C LEU A 586 -12.97 -16.63 -18.67
N ASP A 587 -13.36 -15.35 -18.74
CA ASP A 587 -14.75 -14.89 -18.89
C ASP A 587 -15.37 -15.37 -20.21
N LYS A 588 -14.62 -15.26 -21.31
CA LYS A 588 -15.00 -15.72 -22.64
C LYS A 588 -15.09 -17.24 -22.69
N LEU A 589 -14.17 -17.93 -21.99
CA LEU A 589 -14.19 -19.39 -21.87
C LEU A 589 -15.38 -19.87 -21.04
N ALA A 590 -15.64 -19.30 -19.87
CA ALA A 590 -16.80 -19.59 -19.04
C ALA A 590 -18.11 -19.37 -19.83
N GLY A 591 -18.20 -18.25 -20.55
CA GLY A 591 -19.33 -17.97 -21.45
C GLY A 591 -19.46 -18.97 -22.61
N LYS A 592 -18.36 -19.52 -23.13
CA LYS A 592 -18.37 -20.58 -24.15
C LYS A 592 -18.88 -21.91 -23.57
N ILE A 593 -18.33 -22.31 -22.43
CA ILE A 593 -18.75 -23.52 -21.70
C ILE A 593 -20.24 -23.42 -21.35
N ALA A 594 -20.70 -22.29 -20.81
CA ALA A 594 -22.09 -22.06 -20.47
C ALA A 594 -23.04 -22.21 -21.67
N ARG A 595 -22.66 -21.70 -22.85
CA ARG A 595 -23.45 -21.89 -24.09
C ARG A 595 -23.49 -23.34 -24.56
N GLN A 596 -22.40 -24.10 -24.42
CA GLN A 596 -22.36 -25.53 -24.76
C GLN A 596 -23.18 -26.37 -23.78
N THR A 597 -23.19 -26.00 -22.50
CA THR A 597 -23.85 -26.73 -21.41
C THR A 597 -25.28 -26.28 -21.14
N GLY A 598 -25.73 -25.10 -21.59
CA GLY A 598 -27.04 -24.57 -21.23
C GLY A 598 -27.13 -24.04 -19.80
N LEU A 599 -26.00 -23.59 -19.24
CA LEU A 599 -25.98 -22.87 -17.97
C LEU A 599 -26.66 -21.49 -18.12
N ASN A 600 -27.32 -21.05 -17.06
CA ASN A 600 -27.96 -19.74 -16.98
C ASN A 600 -26.96 -18.66 -16.56
N GLN A 601 -27.39 -17.40 -16.49
CA GLN A 601 -26.49 -16.29 -16.18
C GLN A 601 -25.84 -16.40 -14.78
N ALA A 602 -26.57 -16.83 -13.75
CA ALA A 602 -26.04 -16.95 -12.39
C ALA A 602 -24.99 -18.07 -12.30
N GLU A 603 -25.29 -19.23 -12.87
CA GLU A 603 -24.36 -20.35 -12.99
C GLU A 603 -23.13 -20.00 -13.83
N THR A 604 -23.28 -19.23 -14.92
CA THR A 604 -22.16 -18.76 -15.75
C THR A 604 -21.23 -17.84 -14.98
N VAL A 605 -21.79 -16.93 -14.18
CA VAL A 605 -21.01 -16.01 -13.33
C VAL A 605 -20.24 -16.79 -12.26
N LYS A 606 -20.88 -17.77 -11.60
CA LYS A 606 -20.18 -18.61 -10.62
C LYS A 606 -19.14 -19.52 -11.29
N LEU A 607 -19.42 -20.13 -12.45
CA LEU A 607 -18.42 -20.89 -13.23
C LEU A 607 -17.19 -20.05 -13.59
N ASN A 608 -17.37 -18.80 -14.02
CA ASN A 608 -16.22 -17.91 -14.29
C ASN A 608 -15.38 -17.70 -13.02
N PHE A 609 -16.04 -17.41 -11.90
CA PHE A 609 -15.39 -17.28 -10.60
C PHE A 609 -14.64 -18.55 -10.19
N GLU A 610 -15.17 -19.74 -10.48
CA GLU A 610 -14.46 -21.01 -10.26
C GLU A 610 -13.16 -21.07 -11.07
N LEU A 611 -13.24 -20.80 -12.38
CA LEU A 611 -12.08 -20.84 -13.28
C LEU A 611 -11.02 -19.81 -12.91
N GLU A 612 -11.42 -18.58 -12.56
CA GLU A 612 -10.52 -17.52 -12.10
C GLU A 612 -9.75 -17.92 -10.84
N LEU A 613 -10.42 -18.56 -9.87
CA LEU A 613 -9.77 -18.98 -8.63
C LEU A 613 -8.95 -20.27 -8.76
N ALA A 614 -9.33 -21.19 -9.65
CA ALA A 614 -8.44 -22.30 -10.01
C ALA A 614 -7.20 -21.79 -10.77
N ALA A 615 -7.34 -20.74 -11.60
CA ALA A 615 -6.25 -20.12 -12.33
C ALA A 615 -5.29 -19.29 -11.46
N SER A 616 -5.74 -18.68 -10.36
CA SER A 616 -4.87 -17.89 -9.48
C SER A 616 -3.69 -18.72 -8.96
N LYS A 617 -3.97 -19.97 -8.58
CA LYS A 617 -3.07 -20.99 -8.02
C LYS A 617 -2.11 -21.64 -9.04
N VAL A 618 -2.10 -21.20 -10.30
CA VAL A 618 -1.27 -21.73 -11.39
C VAL A 618 -0.34 -20.63 -11.88
N ASN A 619 0.99 -20.80 -11.82
CA ASN A 619 1.91 -19.76 -12.30
C ASN A 619 2.13 -19.82 -13.83
N ALA A 620 1.12 -19.40 -14.61
CA ALA A 620 1.20 -19.27 -16.07
C ALA A 620 0.20 -18.23 -16.62
N GLU A 621 0.58 -17.48 -17.67
CA GLU A 621 -0.38 -16.62 -18.41
C GLU A 621 -1.31 -17.45 -19.31
N LYS A 622 -0.77 -18.52 -19.91
CA LYS A 622 -1.50 -19.45 -20.79
C LYS A 622 -1.87 -20.72 -20.01
N LEU A 623 -3.15 -21.03 -19.99
CA LEU A 623 -3.76 -22.07 -19.17
C LEU A 623 -4.38 -23.16 -20.05
N LEU A 624 -4.46 -24.37 -19.49
CA LEU A 624 -5.25 -25.48 -20.00
C LEU A 624 -6.38 -25.75 -19.02
N VAL A 625 -7.63 -25.66 -19.49
CA VAL A 625 -8.84 -25.91 -18.71
C VAL A 625 -9.50 -27.17 -19.25
N SER A 626 -9.67 -28.19 -18.41
CA SER A 626 -10.11 -29.53 -18.82
C SER A 626 -11.23 -30.06 -17.93
N PRO A 627 -12.32 -30.63 -18.46
CA PRO A 627 -13.46 -31.10 -17.66
C PRO A 627 -13.18 -32.42 -16.95
N ILE A 628 -13.55 -32.51 -15.68
CA ILE A 628 -13.38 -33.73 -14.86
C ILE A 628 -14.47 -34.75 -15.24
N ASP A 629 -14.13 -36.04 -15.33
CA ASP A 629 -15.11 -37.10 -15.59
C ASP A 629 -16.07 -37.22 -14.40
N ASN A 630 -17.38 -37.15 -14.66
CA ASN A 630 -18.38 -37.22 -13.59
C ASN A 630 -18.33 -38.53 -12.79
N ARG A 631 -17.86 -39.65 -13.36
CA ARG A 631 -17.65 -40.89 -12.60
C ARG A 631 -16.53 -40.75 -11.57
N GLU A 632 -15.52 -39.94 -11.88
CA GLU A 632 -14.44 -39.63 -10.95
C GLU A 632 -14.93 -38.67 -9.85
N LEU A 633 -15.74 -37.66 -10.20
CA LEU A 633 -16.43 -36.79 -9.22
C LEU A 633 -17.31 -37.62 -8.27
N GLU A 634 -18.17 -38.51 -8.77
CA GLU A 634 -19.01 -39.36 -7.91
C GLU A 634 -18.20 -40.36 -7.07
N THR A 635 -17.00 -40.76 -7.51
CA THR A 635 -16.16 -41.67 -6.73
C THR A 635 -15.39 -40.93 -5.63
N LYS A 636 -14.88 -39.73 -5.91
CA LYS A 636 -13.95 -39.01 -5.02
C LYS A 636 -14.60 -37.90 -4.19
N LEU A 637 -15.72 -37.35 -4.66
CA LEU A 637 -16.49 -36.28 -4.01
C LEU A 637 -18.00 -36.47 -4.31
N PRO A 638 -18.63 -37.57 -3.85
CA PRO A 638 -20.04 -37.84 -4.14
C PRO A 638 -20.95 -36.76 -3.55
N LEU A 639 -21.98 -36.39 -4.32
CA LEU A 639 -23.07 -35.51 -3.91
C LEU A 639 -24.36 -36.33 -3.85
N THR A 640 -24.90 -36.51 -2.65
CA THR A 640 -26.22 -37.13 -2.46
C THR A 640 -27.28 -36.05 -2.34
N VAL A 641 -28.40 -36.20 -3.06
CA VAL A 641 -29.57 -35.31 -2.95
C VAL A 641 -30.80 -36.14 -2.60
N SER A 642 -31.51 -35.75 -1.54
CA SER A 642 -32.73 -36.39 -1.07
C SER A 642 -33.85 -35.36 -0.91
N PRO A 643 -35.02 -35.50 -1.54
CA PRO A 643 -35.39 -36.58 -2.45
C PRO A 643 -34.57 -36.57 -3.74
N GLU A 644 -34.47 -37.74 -4.39
CA GLU A 644 -33.69 -37.90 -5.62
C GLU A 644 -34.26 -37.01 -6.75
N VAL A 645 -33.39 -36.18 -7.32
CA VAL A 645 -33.67 -35.24 -8.41
C VAL A 645 -32.52 -35.27 -9.42
N GLY A 646 -32.73 -34.71 -10.61
CA GLY A 646 -31.69 -34.62 -11.63
C GLY A 646 -30.50 -33.79 -11.14
N THR A 647 -29.33 -34.40 -10.99
CA THR A 647 -28.11 -33.70 -10.58
C THR A 647 -27.17 -33.57 -11.79
N ALA A 648 -26.66 -32.37 -12.04
CA ALA A 648 -25.68 -32.09 -13.09
C ALA A 648 -24.46 -31.40 -12.49
N ARG A 649 -23.27 -31.93 -12.79
CA ARG A 649 -22.00 -31.46 -12.24
C ARG A 649 -21.07 -31.08 -13.38
N TYR A 650 -20.47 -29.90 -13.30
CA TYR A 650 -19.53 -29.36 -14.27
C TYR A 650 -18.28 -28.86 -13.53
N HIS A 651 -17.30 -29.74 -13.36
CA HIS A 651 -16.01 -29.41 -12.75
C HIS A 651 -14.88 -29.37 -13.77
N PHE A 652 -13.87 -28.54 -13.51
CA PHE A 652 -12.72 -28.36 -14.39
C PHE A 652 -11.38 -28.39 -13.63
N THR A 653 -10.38 -29.07 -14.16
CA THR A 653 -8.98 -28.84 -13.77
C THR A 653 -8.44 -27.63 -14.54
N VAL A 654 -7.74 -26.72 -13.86
CA VAL A 654 -6.96 -25.64 -14.48
C VAL A 654 -5.48 -25.90 -14.22
N THR A 655 -4.68 -26.00 -15.28
CA THR A 655 -3.23 -26.22 -15.21
C THR A 655 -2.49 -25.21 -16.09
N ALA A 656 -1.16 -25.14 -15.94
CA ALA A 656 -0.32 -24.48 -16.94
C ALA A 656 -0.50 -25.14 -18.32
N PHE A 657 -0.41 -24.36 -19.40
CA PHE A 657 -0.46 -24.90 -20.75
C PHE A 657 0.80 -25.72 -21.07
N VAL A 658 0.61 -27.02 -21.34
CA VAL A 658 1.69 -27.94 -21.75
C VAL A 658 1.61 -28.27 -23.24
N LYS A 659 0.40 -28.52 -23.75
CA LYS A 659 0.10 -28.83 -25.15
C LYS A 659 -1.39 -28.56 -25.42
N ASP A 660 -1.74 -28.36 -26.67
CA ASP A 660 -3.15 -28.33 -27.07
C ASP A 660 -3.76 -29.73 -26.96
N LEU A 661 -5.01 -29.79 -26.47
CA LEU A 661 -5.83 -30.98 -26.38
C LEU A 661 -7.04 -30.85 -27.32
N PRO A 662 -7.67 -31.95 -27.76
CA PRO A 662 -8.95 -31.88 -28.45
C PRO A 662 -10.00 -31.19 -27.58
N GLU A 663 -10.84 -30.36 -28.20
CA GLU A 663 -11.91 -29.66 -27.49
C GLU A 663 -12.96 -30.68 -26.97
N PRO A 664 -13.29 -30.68 -25.67
CA PRO A 664 -14.19 -31.66 -25.08
C PRO A 664 -15.64 -31.44 -25.52
N GLN A 665 -16.38 -32.54 -25.62
CA GLN A 665 -17.83 -32.50 -25.90
C GLN A 665 -18.59 -32.59 -24.57
N LEU A 666 -19.00 -31.43 -24.04
CA LEU A 666 -19.82 -31.38 -22.83
C LEU A 666 -21.28 -31.75 -23.16
N LYS A 667 -21.90 -32.56 -22.29
CA LYS A 667 -23.33 -32.88 -22.39
C LYS A 667 -24.17 -31.66 -21.97
N PRO A 668 -25.09 -31.17 -22.82
CA PRO A 668 -26.01 -30.10 -22.44
C PRO A 668 -26.91 -30.49 -21.28
N LEU A 669 -27.18 -29.51 -20.42
CA LEU A 669 -28.04 -29.59 -19.25
C LEU A 669 -29.50 -29.70 -19.68
N VAL A 670 -30.13 -30.82 -19.34
CA VAL A 670 -31.58 -30.99 -19.49
C VAL A 670 -32.24 -30.37 -18.27
N ARG A 671 -32.84 -29.19 -18.44
CA ARG A 671 -33.54 -28.49 -17.36
C ARG A 671 -34.82 -29.23 -16.96
N SER A 672 -35.06 -29.31 -15.66
CA SER A 672 -36.33 -29.72 -15.05
C SER A 672 -36.73 -28.70 -13.96
N SER A 673 -37.96 -28.79 -13.46
CA SER A 673 -38.41 -27.99 -12.32
C SER A 673 -37.78 -28.39 -11.00
N GLU A 674 -37.25 -29.62 -10.90
CA GLU A 674 -36.57 -30.16 -9.72
C GLU A 674 -35.20 -30.72 -10.13
N MET A 675 -34.12 -30.04 -9.75
CA MET A 675 -32.75 -30.41 -10.12
C MET A 675 -31.69 -29.70 -9.26
N VAL A 676 -30.47 -30.25 -9.23
CA VAL A 676 -29.29 -29.61 -8.66
C VAL A 676 -28.23 -29.40 -9.76
N VAL A 677 -27.61 -28.21 -9.76
CA VAL A 677 -26.48 -27.89 -10.66
C VAL A 677 -25.27 -27.52 -9.82
N GLU A 678 -24.15 -28.19 -10.05
CA GLU A 678 -22.88 -27.95 -9.38
C GLU A 678 -21.85 -27.46 -10.41
N VAL A 679 -21.20 -26.32 -10.13
CA VAL A 679 -20.08 -25.79 -10.92
C VAL A 679 -18.84 -25.68 -10.04
N GLY A 680 -17.70 -26.15 -10.54
CA GLY A 680 -16.45 -26.19 -9.77
C GLY A 680 -15.20 -26.08 -10.65
N ALA A 681 -14.08 -25.69 -10.04
CA ALA A 681 -12.78 -25.82 -10.65
C ALA A 681 -11.66 -25.98 -9.60
N VAL A 682 -10.66 -26.77 -9.97
CA VAL A 682 -9.51 -27.10 -9.12
C VAL A 682 -8.21 -26.81 -9.86
N ALA A 683 -7.22 -26.26 -9.15
CA ALA A 683 -5.89 -26.03 -9.67
C ALA A 683 -5.05 -27.32 -9.61
N ARG A 684 -4.19 -27.55 -10.61
CA ARG A 684 -3.26 -28.68 -10.66
C ARG A 684 -1.92 -28.29 -11.28
#